data_AF-A0A940B7E4-F1
#
_entry.id   AF-A0A940B7E4-F1
#
_cell.length_a   1.000
_cell.length_b   1.000
_cell.length_c   1.000
_cell.angle_alpha   90.00
_cell.angle_beta   90.00
_cell.angle_gamma   90.00
#
_symmetry.space_group_name_H-M   'P 1'
#
loop_
_entity.id
_entity.type
_entity.pdbx_description
1 polymer ?
#
loop_
_entity_poly.entity_id
_entity_poly.type
_entity_poly.pdbx_seq_one_letter_code
_entity_poly.pdbx_strand_id
1 'polypeptide(L)'
;MKKLMLLAAALLLSLSFCASAQTIQQLFQPAANAVSDYFGERTQWRDTARIRHFYIRNSGPAEVHFNRFLSEQPLRKKDIDAIYSLVRKNFPEKYKSYADNFAIYSDGNKIEKLYSRALSETFNANDMSLAKAPAQDVENISQQRSLYPLTRNLSRAKQPTAGLQGRHIALWQSHGYYYEQTLERWEWQRSRLMTTVEDMYTQSYVLPFLVPMLENAGATVLLPRERDLQKNMLIVDNNTPLYVEQEGKNFWKTASSPGYEDKTTLTEGVNPFKEGTARTVQCTLDNNELSTAFWRAQVPQNGEYAVYVSYPENKTANNITYYWVRHNGGATRFEVNQQMCAGTWVYLGTFGFSADSTSHGVLLSNFGPPEKSVGADAVRFGAGMGNVARKPAATDEDGKPIEREYTAQPQISGMPRYAEGSRYYLQFAGMDESVYTPNENRDDYRDDYRSRAEWVNALLGGTTRIPGSSGYNVPLDLAIAIHSDAGLSMTDSIVGTLGIYTETSERSVKYASGGNRIIARELVDIVQSQVVKDIRATYEPDWSRREIYSRNYYESRVPEIPTMLLELLSHQNFADMRLGLDPSFRFVASRAIYKGILRYLSYINGEEFVVQPLPVKDFSVAIKDRTAILEWQPSLDRLEETADPEGYIVYTRVTDPSAVVYNGSEPGNGKSGFDNGVYVSGNSYSVAMAPGKIYSFKVTAVNAGGESFESEILSAGISRENPSSVIMVLNNFTRVAAPASYATDDSSRAGFMDGVDAGVAWHREIAYVGPMTETDRNEPWVDDDNPGFGASSFEFEGQVFAGNSFDYPLIHGAAIMKAGYSFTSAAASVADRLNLSSYPAVDLICGKQIRTVTGIQRDSSAAALDRSIKYVVFTPALMDALKKYTAGGGRLLVSGANIASDSHHFIYDIKTDPEYRRKVLQPEIAFAADVLKFSYMNYDATVNGLVKTVDNKFNIRRDSYYNINTRPGKDVYSVEAADGLVPAKNAATICRYSDSNISAGVAYKGKDYRCVSLGFPIEALTSTKQIDHIMGTMLDFLLKD
;
A
#
# COMPACT_ATOMS: atom_id res chain seq x y z
N MET A 1 6.59 74.04 0.68
CA MET A 1 5.47 74.10 1.65
C MET A 1 4.28 73.22 1.28
N LYS A 2 3.80 73.15 0.03
CA LYS A 2 2.70 72.23 -0.37
C LYS A 2 3.02 70.72 -0.30
N LYS A 3 4.29 70.29 -0.41
CA LYS A 3 4.70 68.87 -0.23
C LYS A 3 4.75 68.39 1.22
N LEU A 4 4.95 69.28 2.20
CA LEU A 4 4.92 68.90 3.63
C LEU A 4 3.48 68.77 4.16
N MET A 5 2.54 69.56 3.64
CA MET A 5 1.12 69.45 4.03
C MET A 5 0.42 68.23 3.42
N LEU A 6 0.86 67.73 2.26
CA LEU A 6 0.36 66.47 1.68
C LEU A 6 0.90 65.23 2.40
N LEU A 7 2.14 65.27 2.92
CA LEU A 7 2.66 64.20 3.79
C LEU A 7 1.97 64.21 5.17
N ALA A 8 1.69 65.39 5.73
CA ALA A 8 0.96 65.53 6.98
C ALA A 8 -0.52 65.12 6.84
N ALA A 9 -1.18 65.43 5.72
CA ALA A 9 -2.55 64.99 5.45
C ALA A 9 -2.65 63.49 5.16
N ALA A 10 -1.65 62.88 4.52
CA ALA A 10 -1.58 61.42 4.35
C ALA A 10 -1.29 60.68 5.67
N LEU A 11 -0.49 61.27 6.59
CA LEU A 11 -0.33 60.75 7.95
C LEU A 11 -1.59 60.96 8.81
N LEU A 12 -2.30 62.09 8.67
CA LEU A 12 -3.50 62.41 9.47
C LEU A 12 -4.78 61.69 9.02
N LEU A 13 -4.88 61.25 7.75
CA LEU A 13 -5.97 60.38 7.27
C LEU A 13 -5.73 58.88 7.52
N SER A 14 -4.57 58.50 8.08
CA SER A 14 -4.29 57.14 8.54
C SER A 14 -4.55 56.92 10.05
N LEU A 15 -4.98 57.96 10.76
CA LEU A 15 -5.40 57.88 12.17
C LEU A 15 -6.88 57.44 12.28
N SER A 16 -7.17 56.22 11.79
CA SER A 16 -8.21 55.41 12.40
C SER A 16 -7.58 54.66 13.55
N PHE A 17 -8.12 54.81 14.77
CA PHE A 17 -7.65 54.21 16.00
C PHE A 17 -7.20 52.74 15.83
N CYS A 18 -5.90 52.51 15.64
CA CYS A 18 -5.28 51.29 16.11
C CYS A 18 -5.28 51.38 17.63
N ALA A 19 -6.38 50.94 18.27
CA ALA A 19 -6.27 50.43 19.63
C ALA A 19 -5.09 49.46 19.62
N SER A 20 -4.15 49.60 20.56
CA SER A 20 -2.96 48.74 20.61
C SER A 20 -3.42 47.29 20.43
N ALA A 21 -2.77 46.50 19.58
CA ALA A 21 -3.22 45.14 19.26
C ALA A 21 -3.49 44.31 20.55
N GLN A 22 -2.75 44.62 21.61
CA GLN A 22 -2.92 44.08 22.96
C GLN A 22 -4.25 44.49 23.63
N THR A 23 -4.69 45.74 23.47
CA THR A 23 -6.01 46.23 23.94
C THR A 23 -7.17 45.56 23.21
N ILE A 24 -7.06 45.33 21.89
CA ILE A 24 -8.12 44.63 21.12
C ILE A 24 -8.23 43.16 21.54
N GLN A 25 -7.09 42.48 21.67
CA GLN A 25 -7.07 41.09 22.16
C GLN A 25 -7.76 40.98 23.53
N GLN A 26 -7.43 41.85 24.48
CA GLN A 26 -8.06 41.85 25.81
C GLN A 26 -9.58 42.10 25.74
N LEU A 27 -10.03 43.08 24.96
CA LEU A 27 -11.45 43.43 24.85
C LEU A 27 -12.27 42.27 24.29
N PHE A 28 -11.76 41.59 23.26
CA PHE A 28 -12.46 40.49 22.59
C PHE A 28 -12.12 39.10 23.14
N GLN A 29 -11.31 39.00 24.21
CA GLN A 29 -10.91 37.73 24.81
C GLN A 29 -12.09 36.83 25.20
N PRO A 30 -13.21 37.33 25.78
CA PRO A 30 -14.36 36.49 26.08
C PRO A 30 -14.98 35.84 24.84
N ALA A 31 -15.05 36.56 23.72
CA ALA A 31 -15.52 36.02 22.45
C ALA A 31 -14.57 34.95 21.90
N ALA A 32 -13.26 35.20 21.99
CA ALA A 32 -12.25 34.26 21.53
C ALA A 32 -12.22 32.96 22.38
N ASN A 33 -12.38 33.07 23.70
CA ASN A 33 -12.51 31.91 24.60
C ASN A 33 -13.77 31.10 24.27
N ALA A 34 -14.92 31.76 24.14
CA ALA A 34 -16.18 31.09 23.81
C ALA A 34 -16.12 30.31 22.48
N VAL A 35 -15.41 30.85 21.49
CA VAL A 35 -15.14 30.15 20.22
C VAL A 35 -14.17 28.97 20.42
N SER A 36 -13.11 29.14 21.23
CA SER A 36 -12.17 28.05 21.52
C SER A 36 -12.85 26.89 22.23
N ASP A 37 -13.66 27.18 23.25
CA ASP A 37 -14.41 26.19 24.03
C ASP A 37 -15.38 25.39 23.14
N TYR A 38 -16.03 26.06 22.18
CA TYR A 38 -16.93 25.41 21.21
C TYR A 38 -16.25 24.31 20.38
N PHE A 39 -14.95 24.49 20.06
CA PHE A 39 -14.18 23.50 19.31
C PHE A 39 -13.38 22.54 20.20
N GLY A 40 -13.08 22.92 21.45
CA GLY A 40 -12.31 22.11 22.40
C GLY A 40 -12.90 20.73 22.65
N GLU A 41 -14.23 20.57 22.54
CA GLU A 41 -14.91 19.27 22.67
C GLU A 41 -14.86 18.40 21.40
N ARG A 42 -14.63 18.99 20.22
CA ARG A 42 -14.72 18.28 18.93
C ARG A 42 -13.38 17.81 18.40
N THR A 43 -12.30 18.39 18.90
CA THR A 43 -11.00 18.35 18.24
C THR A 43 -9.88 18.67 19.22
N GLN A 44 -8.86 17.80 19.28
CA GLN A 44 -7.75 17.89 20.24
C GLN A 44 -6.62 18.81 19.71
N TRP A 45 -6.84 20.13 19.64
CA TRP A 45 -5.83 21.09 19.13
C TRP A 45 -4.89 21.64 20.19
N ARG A 46 -3.72 22.11 19.74
CA ARG A 46 -2.74 22.83 20.58
C ARG A 46 -2.90 24.37 20.56
N ASP A 47 -3.50 24.97 19.51
CA ASP A 47 -3.71 26.44 19.43
C ASP A 47 -5.14 26.83 19.80
N THR A 48 -5.33 28.09 20.23
CA THR A 48 -6.62 28.65 20.63
C THR A 48 -7.03 29.83 19.77
N ALA A 49 -8.33 30.11 19.68
CA ALA A 49 -8.85 31.23 18.94
C ALA A 49 -8.39 32.55 19.58
N ARG A 50 -7.93 33.49 18.76
CA ARG A 50 -7.50 34.83 19.19
C ARG A 50 -7.94 35.87 18.18
N ILE A 51 -8.61 36.93 18.62
CA ILE A 51 -8.98 38.06 17.75
C ILE A 51 -7.80 39.04 17.68
N ARG A 52 -7.15 39.12 16.51
CA ARG A 52 -5.94 39.92 16.30
C ARG A 52 -6.27 41.37 15.92
N HIS A 53 -7.30 41.57 15.10
CA HIS A 53 -7.68 42.90 14.63
C HIS A 53 -9.20 43.08 14.65
N PHE A 54 -9.61 44.32 14.88
CA PHE A 54 -10.99 44.76 14.73
C PHE A 54 -10.99 46.05 13.90
N TYR A 55 -11.68 46.05 12.77
CA TYR A 55 -11.77 47.21 11.89
C TYR A 55 -13.20 47.73 11.83
N ILE A 56 -13.36 49.03 12.03
CA ILE A 56 -14.61 49.74 11.75
C ILE A 56 -14.52 50.28 10.33
N ARG A 57 -15.51 49.94 9.49
CA ARG A 57 -15.58 50.42 8.11
C ARG A 57 -16.50 51.64 8.03
N ASN A 58 -16.13 52.63 7.22
CA ASN A 58 -16.96 53.82 6.96
C ASN A 58 -18.27 53.47 6.22
N SER A 59 -18.27 52.35 5.49
CA SER A 59 -19.45 51.76 4.85
C SER A 59 -19.31 50.24 4.87
N GLY A 60 -20.37 49.52 5.21
CA GLY A 60 -20.36 48.05 5.36
C GLY A 60 -20.20 47.56 6.82
N PRO A 61 -20.14 46.23 7.02
CA PRO A 61 -20.00 45.61 8.34
C PRO A 61 -18.65 45.94 8.98
N ALA A 62 -18.60 45.98 10.31
CA ALA A 62 -17.32 45.92 11.03
C ALA A 62 -16.62 44.57 10.79
N GLU A 63 -15.31 44.50 10.95
CA GLU A 63 -14.55 43.27 10.67
C GLU A 63 -13.84 42.77 11.92
N VAL A 64 -14.07 41.51 12.26
CA VAL A 64 -13.41 40.80 13.36
C VAL A 64 -12.44 39.79 12.76
N HIS A 65 -11.14 40.00 12.92
CA HIS A 65 -10.10 39.15 12.34
C HIS A 65 -9.48 38.25 13.40
N PHE A 66 -9.73 36.96 13.30
CA PHE A 66 -9.09 35.92 14.10
C PHE A 66 -7.67 35.62 13.62
N ASN A 67 -6.87 34.97 14.47
CA ASN A 67 -5.75 34.15 14.02
C ASN A 67 -6.25 33.01 13.10
N ARG A 68 -5.33 32.15 12.65
CA ARG A 68 -5.63 31.05 11.73
C ARG A 68 -6.54 29.97 12.29
N PHE A 69 -6.80 29.99 13.60
CA PHE A 69 -7.59 28.98 14.30
C PHE A 69 -8.84 28.55 13.53
N LEU A 70 -9.71 29.50 13.14
CA LEU A 70 -10.94 29.19 12.42
C LEU A 70 -10.70 28.67 11.00
N SER A 71 -9.70 29.21 10.29
CA SER A 71 -9.32 28.72 8.96
C SER A 71 -8.71 27.33 8.97
N GLU A 72 -8.26 26.83 10.11
CA GLU A 72 -7.67 25.51 10.23
C GLU A 72 -8.69 24.47 10.70
N GLN A 73 -9.88 24.90 11.14
CA GLN A 73 -10.98 24.00 11.53
C GLN A 73 -11.73 23.38 10.34
N PRO A 74 -12.25 22.15 10.49
CA PRO A 74 -13.21 21.55 9.56
C PRO A 74 -14.59 22.18 9.73
N LEU A 75 -14.73 23.45 9.37
CA LEU A 75 -15.98 24.19 9.55
C LEU A 75 -17.12 23.54 8.76
N ARG A 76 -18.29 23.44 9.38
CA ARG A 76 -19.58 23.12 8.76
C ARG A 76 -20.47 24.36 8.77
N LYS A 77 -21.53 24.36 7.97
CA LYS A 77 -22.45 25.51 7.86
C LYS A 77 -23.00 25.95 9.23
N LYS A 78 -23.42 25.01 10.09
CA LYS A 78 -23.88 25.31 11.46
C LYS A 78 -22.82 25.99 12.34
N ASP A 79 -21.54 25.73 12.06
CA ASP A 79 -20.44 26.27 12.87
C ASP A 79 -20.29 27.76 12.58
N ILE A 80 -20.55 28.18 11.34
CA ILE A 80 -20.59 29.60 10.96
C ILE A 80 -21.61 30.36 11.81
N ASP A 81 -22.85 29.86 11.87
CA ASP A 81 -23.92 30.50 12.65
C ASP A 81 -23.61 30.51 14.15
N ALA A 82 -23.02 29.41 14.67
CA ALA A 82 -22.59 29.31 16.06
C ALA A 82 -21.48 30.34 16.38
N ILE A 83 -20.46 30.45 15.54
CA ILE A 83 -19.36 31.40 15.72
C ILE A 83 -19.90 32.84 15.72
N TYR A 84 -20.73 33.22 14.74
CA TYR A 84 -21.35 34.54 14.71
C TYR A 84 -22.16 34.82 15.98
N SER A 85 -22.92 33.84 16.46
CA SER A 85 -23.70 33.96 17.69
C SER A 85 -22.83 34.12 18.94
N LEU A 86 -21.74 33.35 19.05
CA LEU A 86 -20.79 33.42 20.16
C LEU A 86 -20.06 34.76 20.19
N VAL A 87 -19.62 35.26 19.04
CA VAL A 87 -18.96 36.57 18.94
C VAL A 87 -19.94 37.71 19.21
N ARG A 88 -21.18 37.65 18.69
CA ARG A 88 -22.23 38.63 18.95
C ARG A 88 -22.58 38.71 20.44
N LYS A 89 -22.74 37.57 21.10
CA LYS A 89 -23.06 37.48 22.54
C LYS A 89 -21.97 38.14 23.39
N ASN A 90 -20.71 37.93 23.01
CA ASN A 90 -19.54 38.40 23.74
C ASN A 90 -18.92 39.67 23.14
N PHE A 91 -19.67 40.45 22.34
CA PHE A 91 -19.17 41.67 21.73
C PHE A 91 -18.84 42.71 22.82
N PRO A 92 -17.67 43.37 22.79
CA PRO A 92 -17.27 44.31 23.83
C PRO A 92 -18.23 45.48 23.94
N GLU A 93 -18.52 45.93 25.16
CA GLU A 93 -19.49 47.00 25.41
C GLU A 93 -19.15 48.28 24.63
N LYS A 94 -17.86 48.61 24.53
CA LYS A 94 -17.33 49.74 23.75
C LYS A 94 -17.74 49.72 22.27
N TYR A 95 -18.00 48.55 21.70
CA TYR A 95 -18.32 48.37 20.29
C TYR A 95 -19.68 47.70 20.06
N LYS A 96 -20.55 47.69 21.08
CA LYS A 96 -21.83 46.95 21.04
C LYS A 96 -22.73 47.32 19.86
N SER A 97 -22.68 48.58 19.39
CA SER A 97 -23.43 49.06 18.23
C SER A 97 -23.11 48.35 16.92
N TYR A 98 -21.98 47.63 16.83
CA TYR A 98 -21.56 46.86 15.66
C TYR A 98 -21.93 45.37 15.76
N ALA A 99 -22.48 44.90 16.89
CA ALA A 99 -22.75 43.49 17.13
C ALA A 99 -23.79 42.87 16.18
N ASP A 100 -24.64 43.69 15.56
CA ASP A 100 -25.65 43.25 14.60
C ASP A 100 -25.20 43.37 13.13
N ASN A 101 -24.04 43.99 12.87
CA ASN A 101 -23.51 44.19 11.52
C ASN A 101 -21.98 44.09 11.49
N PHE A 102 -21.48 42.86 11.54
CA PHE A 102 -20.06 42.55 11.44
C PHE A 102 -19.80 41.31 10.58
N ALA A 103 -18.58 41.16 10.09
CA ALA A 103 -18.06 40.02 9.35
C ALA A 103 -16.85 39.43 10.07
N ILE A 104 -16.70 38.11 10.02
CA ILE A 104 -15.59 37.40 10.66
C ILE A 104 -14.61 36.91 9.61
N TYR A 105 -13.32 37.13 9.87
CA TYR A 105 -12.23 36.71 9.01
C TYR A 105 -11.23 35.84 9.76
N SER A 106 -10.62 34.88 9.07
CA SER A 106 -9.49 34.09 9.54
C SER A 106 -8.56 33.80 8.37
N ASP A 107 -7.26 34.03 8.56
CA ASP A 107 -6.21 33.94 7.52
C ASP A 107 -6.58 34.70 6.22
N GLY A 108 -7.14 35.91 6.37
CA GLY A 108 -7.54 36.76 5.25
C GLY A 108 -8.87 36.39 4.59
N ASN A 109 -9.46 35.24 4.95
CA ASN A 109 -10.71 34.77 4.39
C ASN A 109 -11.91 35.05 5.28
N LYS A 110 -13.02 35.46 4.68
CA LYS A 110 -14.34 35.41 5.34
C LYS A 110 -14.65 33.96 5.70
N ILE A 111 -15.11 33.70 6.92
CA ILE A 111 -15.31 32.32 7.40
C ILE A 111 -16.37 31.54 6.60
N GLU A 112 -17.29 32.23 5.94
CA GLU A 112 -18.29 31.65 5.02
C GLU A 112 -17.66 31.05 3.74
N LYS A 113 -16.39 31.34 3.46
CA LYS A 113 -15.63 30.68 2.38
C LYS A 113 -14.91 29.41 2.85
N LEU A 114 -14.84 29.16 4.16
CA LEU A 114 -13.96 28.16 4.75
C LEU A 114 -14.69 26.90 5.23
N TYR A 115 -16.03 26.90 5.27
CA TYR A 115 -16.82 25.71 5.58
C TYR A 115 -16.90 24.77 4.38
N SER A 116 -16.89 23.46 4.64
CA SER A 116 -17.09 22.48 3.57
C SER A 116 -18.51 22.55 3.05
N ARG A 117 -18.63 22.74 1.74
CA ARG A 117 -19.91 22.73 1.02
C ARG A 117 -20.33 21.31 0.62
N ALA A 118 -19.39 20.37 0.61
CA ALA A 118 -19.63 18.98 0.25
C ALA A 118 -20.26 18.17 1.38
N LEU A 119 -19.75 18.33 2.61
CA LEU A 119 -20.10 17.48 3.76
C LEU A 119 -21.28 18.05 4.56
N SER A 120 -22.14 17.16 5.07
CA SER A 120 -23.36 17.53 5.81
C SER A 120 -23.11 18.29 7.12
N GLU A 121 -24.15 18.95 7.65
CA GLU A 121 -24.07 19.83 8.83
C GLU A 121 -23.71 19.10 10.14
N THR A 122 -23.91 17.78 10.21
CA THR A 122 -23.51 16.96 11.35
C THR A 122 -22.36 16.06 10.92
N PHE A 123 -21.25 16.07 11.68
CA PHE A 123 -20.26 15.00 11.65
C PHE A 123 -20.96 13.74 12.19
N ASN A 124 -21.74 13.06 11.35
CA ASN A 124 -22.42 11.82 11.68
C ASN A 124 -21.72 10.71 10.91
N ALA A 125 -21.27 9.68 11.63
CA ALA A 125 -20.54 8.54 11.08
C ALA A 125 -21.32 7.79 9.99
N ASN A 126 -22.63 8.03 9.84
CA ASN A 126 -23.47 7.31 8.89
C ASN A 126 -23.92 8.14 7.67
N ASP A 127 -23.63 9.45 7.61
CA ASP A 127 -24.11 10.31 6.52
C ASP A 127 -22.98 11.13 5.90
N MET A 128 -22.29 10.51 4.94
CA MET A 128 -21.36 11.16 4.02
C MET A 128 -22.04 11.51 2.69
N SER A 129 -23.33 11.87 2.70
CA SER A 129 -23.99 12.41 1.51
C SER A 129 -23.25 13.67 1.05
N LEU A 130 -22.91 13.70 -0.24
CA LEU A 130 -22.24 14.85 -0.86
C LEU A 130 -23.31 15.77 -1.42
N ALA A 131 -23.27 17.05 -1.04
CA ALA A 131 -24.02 18.07 -1.77
C ALA A 131 -23.47 18.21 -3.19
N LYS A 132 -24.25 18.80 -4.10
CA LYS A 132 -23.73 19.17 -5.42
C LYS A 132 -22.80 20.38 -5.29
N ALA A 133 -21.61 20.30 -5.87
CA ALA A 133 -20.68 21.42 -5.88
C ALA A 133 -21.28 22.65 -6.57
N PRO A 134 -21.18 23.86 -5.98
CA PRO A 134 -21.60 25.07 -6.65
C PRO A 134 -20.79 25.31 -7.92
N ALA A 135 -21.48 25.59 -9.04
CA ALA A 135 -20.84 25.72 -10.35
C ALA A 135 -19.64 26.70 -10.37
N GLN A 136 -19.74 27.81 -9.64
CA GLN A 136 -18.68 28.82 -9.52
C GLN A 136 -17.40 28.33 -8.81
N ASP A 137 -17.50 27.33 -7.93
CA ASP A 137 -16.35 26.82 -7.19
C ASP A 137 -15.55 25.82 -8.03
N VAL A 138 -16.24 25.11 -8.93
CA VAL A 138 -15.69 24.06 -9.78
C VAL A 138 -15.49 24.49 -11.23
N GLU A 139 -15.77 25.76 -11.55
CA GLU A 139 -15.48 26.36 -12.85
C GLU A 139 -13.97 26.27 -13.12
N ASN A 140 -13.58 25.77 -14.30
CA ASN A 140 -12.20 25.49 -14.68
C ASN A 140 -11.44 24.50 -13.76
N ILE A 141 -12.18 23.79 -12.89
CA ILE A 141 -11.72 22.69 -12.03
C ILE A 141 -12.33 21.36 -12.45
N SER A 142 -13.66 21.30 -12.64
CA SER A 142 -14.35 20.11 -13.10
C SER A 142 -13.89 19.69 -14.50
N GLN A 143 -13.89 18.39 -14.75
CA GLN A 143 -13.42 17.80 -16.00
C GLN A 143 -14.21 16.55 -16.32
N GLN A 144 -14.50 16.36 -17.60
CA GLN A 144 -15.09 15.11 -18.08
C GLN A 144 -14.07 13.98 -18.01
N ARG A 145 -14.56 12.76 -17.79
CA ARG A 145 -13.74 11.54 -17.88
C ARG A 145 -13.09 11.46 -19.27
N SER A 146 -11.82 11.07 -19.31
CA SER A 146 -11.15 10.83 -20.57
C SER A 146 -11.76 9.62 -21.26
N LEU A 147 -12.20 9.80 -22.51
CA LEU A 147 -12.64 8.71 -23.38
C LEU A 147 -11.46 7.81 -23.80
N TYR A 148 -10.26 8.39 -23.85
CA TYR A 148 -9.01 7.73 -24.26
C TYR A 148 -7.94 7.99 -23.20
N PRO A 149 -8.01 7.30 -22.04
CA PRO A 149 -6.99 7.44 -21.01
C PRO A 149 -5.63 6.96 -21.52
N LEU A 150 -4.54 7.42 -20.88
CA LEU A 150 -3.17 7.03 -21.20
C LEU A 150 -3.02 5.51 -21.42
N THR A 151 -3.58 4.69 -20.52
CA THR A 151 -3.66 3.24 -20.69
C THR A 151 -5.04 2.71 -20.33
N ARG A 152 -5.46 1.63 -21.01
CA ARG A 152 -6.69 0.87 -20.71
C ARG A 152 -6.45 -0.62 -20.89
N ASN A 153 -6.62 -1.40 -19.82
CA ASN A 153 -6.53 -2.86 -19.87
C ASN A 153 -7.82 -3.43 -20.49
N LEU A 154 -7.73 -3.96 -21.71
CA LEU A 154 -8.83 -4.56 -22.46
C LEU A 154 -9.12 -6.02 -22.06
N SER A 155 -8.21 -6.66 -21.33
CA SER A 155 -8.36 -8.03 -20.85
C SER A 155 -9.10 -8.13 -19.51
N ARG A 156 -9.37 -7.01 -18.81
CA ARG A 156 -10.19 -7.03 -17.59
C ARG A 156 -11.59 -7.57 -17.90
N ALA A 157 -12.02 -8.59 -17.14
CA ALA A 157 -13.32 -9.23 -17.33
C ALA A 157 -14.52 -8.31 -17.04
N LYS A 158 -14.35 -7.31 -16.16
CA LYS A 158 -15.35 -6.29 -15.84
C LYS A 158 -14.68 -4.91 -15.72
N GLN A 159 -15.23 -3.92 -16.40
CA GLN A 159 -14.77 -2.53 -16.31
C GLN A 159 -15.64 -1.74 -15.30
N PRO A 160 -15.06 -0.85 -14.49
CA PRO A 160 -15.81 0.04 -13.61
C PRO A 160 -16.64 1.06 -14.40
N THR A 161 -17.83 1.39 -13.91
CA THR A 161 -18.75 2.37 -14.54
C THR A 161 -19.08 3.56 -13.64
N ALA A 162 -18.99 3.38 -12.32
CA ALA A 162 -19.21 4.40 -11.28
C ALA A 162 -17.99 4.53 -10.34
N GLY A 163 -16.83 4.04 -10.79
CA GLY A 163 -15.53 4.21 -10.12
C GLY A 163 -14.74 5.41 -10.67
N LEU A 164 -13.44 5.22 -10.85
CA LEU A 164 -12.47 6.20 -11.36
C LEU A 164 -12.08 5.98 -12.83
N GLN A 165 -12.81 5.14 -13.58
CA GLN A 165 -12.55 4.91 -15.01
C GLN A 165 -12.40 6.24 -15.78
N GLY A 166 -11.28 6.39 -16.49
CA GLY A 166 -10.98 7.57 -17.32
C GLY A 166 -10.45 8.78 -16.54
N ARG A 167 -10.13 8.63 -15.25
CA ARG A 167 -9.47 9.65 -14.42
C ARG A 167 -7.95 9.46 -14.38
N HIS A 168 -7.21 10.56 -14.26
CA HIS A 168 -5.75 10.58 -14.15
C HIS A 168 -5.33 11.20 -12.82
N ILE A 169 -4.59 10.46 -12.01
CA ILE A 169 -4.21 10.87 -10.66
C ILE A 169 -2.68 10.85 -10.55
N ALA A 170 -2.11 11.98 -10.15
CA ALA A 170 -0.71 12.05 -9.73
C ALA A 170 -0.63 11.73 -8.23
N LEU A 171 0.16 10.72 -7.86
CA LEU A 171 0.30 10.26 -6.49
C LEU A 171 1.76 9.99 -6.17
N TRP A 172 2.21 10.39 -4.99
CA TRP A 172 3.53 10.03 -4.50
C TRP A 172 3.54 9.83 -2.99
N GLN A 173 4.37 8.89 -2.56
CA GLN A 173 4.87 8.78 -1.19
C GLN A 173 5.91 9.89 -0.90
N SER A 174 6.41 9.96 0.33
CA SER A 174 7.39 10.97 0.78
C SER A 174 8.76 10.89 0.06
N HIS A 175 9.80 11.40 0.69
CA HIS A 175 11.19 11.41 0.24
C HIS A 175 11.77 10.03 -0.09
N GLY A 176 12.89 10.02 -0.79
CA GLY A 176 13.68 8.82 -1.06
C GLY A 176 15.16 9.08 -0.85
N TYR A 177 15.95 8.01 -0.96
CA TYR A 177 17.41 8.08 -0.80
C TYR A 177 18.01 9.08 -1.78
N TYR A 178 18.81 10.03 -1.29
CA TYR A 178 19.36 11.14 -2.07
C TYR A 178 20.83 11.40 -1.73
N TYR A 179 21.49 12.18 -2.58
CA TYR A 179 22.88 12.58 -2.41
C TYR A 179 22.98 13.93 -1.70
N GLU A 180 23.38 13.95 -0.44
CA GLU A 180 23.57 15.17 0.33
C GLU A 180 24.86 15.88 -0.10
N GLN A 181 24.70 17.07 -0.67
CA GLN A 181 25.76 17.84 -1.29
C GLN A 181 26.79 18.35 -0.27
N THR A 182 26.36 18.65 0.96
CA THR A 182 27.22 19.20 2.00
C THR A 182 28.07 18.12 2.67
N LEU A 183 27.49 16.94 2.87
CA LEU A 183 28.15 15.77 3.47
C LEU A 183 28.83 14.87 2.44
N GLU A 184 28.60 15.14 1.15
CA GLU A 184 29.15 14.43 -0.01
C GLU A 184 28.88 12.92 0.00
N ARG A 185 27.71 12.53 0.50
CA ARG A 185 27.30 11.13 0.66
C ARG A 185 25.86 10.91 0.23
N TRP A 186 25.51 9.65 -0.02
CA TRP A 186 24.12 9.24 -0.14
C TRP A 186 23.51 8.98 1.24
N GLU A 187 22.28 9.45 1.47
CA GLU A 187 21.57 9.28 2.74
C GLU A 187 20.04 9.34 2.59
N TRP A 188 19.33 8.96 3.65
CA TRP A 188 17.89 9.15 3.80
C TRP A 188 17.59 10.55 4.32
N GLN A 189 16.41 11.07 4.03
CA GLN A 189 15.98 12.37 4.54
C GLN A 189 15.71 12.33 6.04
N ARG A 190 15.17 11.20 6.53
CA ARG A 190 14.92 10.99 7.96
C ARG A 190 15.82 9.93 8.54
N SER A 191 16.02 10.04 9.84
CA SER A 191 16.66 9.01 10.64
C SER A 191 15.90 7.68 10.66
N ARG A 192 16.65 6.61 10.96
CA ARG A 192 16.12 5.25 11.14
C ARG A 192 15.45 5.17 12.50
N LEU A 193 14.13 5.18 12.50
CA LEU A 193 13.32 5.19 13.72
C LEU A 193 12.26 4.10 13.67
N MET A 194 11.99 3.48 14.81
CA MET A 194 10.87 2.55 14.98
C MET A 194 10.89 1.41 13.95
N THR A 195 12.07 0.85 13.66
CA THR A 195 12.35 -0.22 12.68
C THR A 195 12.23 0.14 11.20
N THR A 196 11.99 1.41 10.88
CA THR A 196 11.79 1.90 9.50
C THR A 196 12.48 3.25 9.29
N VAL A 197 12.35 3.79 8.08
CA VAL A 197 12.61 5.21 7.76
C VAL A 197 11.41 5.80 7.03
N GLU A 198 11.09 7.09 7.23
CA GLU A 198 9.92 7.76 6.62
C GLU A 198 9.85 7.54 5.09
N ASP A 199 11.02 7.67 4.46
CA ASP A 199 11.29 7.60 3.03
C ASP A 199 10.80 6.29 2.37
N MET A 200 10.84 5.18 3.13
CA MET A 200 10.33 3.86 2.71
C MET A 200 8.99 3.54 3.39
N TYR A 201 8.73 4.10 4.57
CA TYR A 201 7.54 3.83 5.37
C TYR A 201 6.25 4.22 4.64
N THR A 202 6.17 5.45 4.13
CA THR A 202 4.98 5.93 3.40
C THR A 202 4.73 5.14 2.12
N GLN A 203 5.79 4.63 1.50
CA GLN A 203 5.72 3.73 0.34
C GLN A 203 4.96 2.42 0.65
N SER A 204 5.01 1.94 1.90
CA SER A 204 4.29 0.73 2.34
C SER A 204 2.76 0.89 2.42
N TYR A 205 2.25 2.13 2.36
CA TYR A 205 0.82 2.42 2.15
C TYR A 205 0.51 2.56 0.66
N VAL A 206 1.36 3.30 -0.06
CA VAL A 206 1.12 3.70 -1.44
C VAL A 206 1.17 2.51 -2.40
N LEU A 207 2.27 1.75 -2.39
CA LEU A 207 2.47 0.69 -3.39
C LEU A 207 1.61 -0.57 -3.15
N PRO A 208 1.51 -1.12 -1.92
CA PRO A 208 0.76 -2.35 -1.69
C PRO A 208 -0.76 -2.14 -1.67
N PHE A 209 -1.23 -0.93 -1.34
CA PHE A 209 -2.65 -0.69 -1.07
C PHE A 209 -3.27 0.44 -1.91
N LEU A 210 -2.82 1.69 -1.74
CA LEU A 210 -3.53 2.84 -2.31
C LEU A 210 -3.51 2.84 -3.86
N VAL A 211 -2.35 2.60 -4.48
CA VAL A 211 -2.24 2.54 -5.94
C VAL A 211 -3.13 1.43 -6.51
N PRO A 212 -3.06 0.16 -6.03
CA PRO A 212 -3.98 -0.88 -6.48
C PRO A 212 -5.46 -0.54 -6.30
N MET A 213 -5.87 0.12 -5.21
CA MET A 213 -7.27 0.53 -5.00
C MET A 213 -7.73 1.54 -6.06
N LEU A 214 -6.91 2.53 -6.37
CA LEU A 214 -7.24 3.54 -7.39
C LEU A 214 -7.29 2.93 -8.79
N GLU A 215 -6.33 2.05 -9.12
CA GLU A 215 -6.28 1.36 -10.42
C GLU A 215 -7.42 0.33 -10.59
N ASN A 216 -7.82 -0.37 -9.52
CA ASN A 216 -8.97 -1.28 -9.54
C ASN A 216 -10.31 -0.57 -9.64
N ALA A 217 -10.39 0.69 -9.19
CA ALA A 217 -11.50 1.58 -9.49
C ALA A 217 -11.45 2.15 -10.93
N GLY A 218 -10.37 1.94 -11.68
CA GLY A 218 -10.22 2.33 -13.09
C GLY A 218 -9.41 3.60 -13.35
N ALA A 219 -8.77 4.18 -12.34
CA ALA A 219 -7.90 5.34 -12.52
C ALA A 219 -6.60 4.95 -13.26
N THR A 220 -6.05 5.87 -14.04
CA THR A 220 -4.62 5.85 -14.39
C THR A 220 -3.86 6.60 -13.29
N VAL A 221 -3.01 5.88 -12.54
CA VAL A 221 -2.19 6.46 -11.47
C VAL A 221 -0.76 6.63 -11.97
N LEU A 222 -0.22 7.84 -11.88
CA LEU A 222 1.16 8.15 -12.23
C LEU A 222 1.96 8.46 -10.95
N LEU A 223 3.22 8.02 -10.92
CA LEU A 223 4.14 8.23 -9.80
C LEU A 223 5.46 8.85 -10.30
N PRO A 224 6.06 9.80 -9.57
CA PRO A 224 7.37 10.38 -9.86
C PRO A 224 8.54 9.58 -9.26
N ARG A 225 8.27 8.39 -8.71
CA ARG A 225 9.25 7.42 -8.20
C ARG A 225 8.94 6.05 -8.77
N GLU A 226 9.95 5.19 -8.86
CA GLU A 226 9.77 3.81 -9.35
C GLU A 226 8.88 3.00 -8.40
N ARG A 227 7.94 2.24 -8.99
CA ARG A 227 6.91 1.47 -8.27
C ARG A 227 7.20 -0.03 -8.22
N ASP A 228 8.09 -0.53 -9.08
CA ASP A 228 8.44 -1.95 -9.12
C ASP A 228 9.59 -2.27 -8.15
N LEU A 229 9.44 -3.36 -7.42
CA LEU A 229 10.38 -3.83 -6.41
C LEU A 229 11.45 -4.76 -7.01
N GLN A 230 11.30 -5.16 -8.28
CA GLN A 230 12.21 -6.05 -8.97
C GLN A 230 13.57 -5.38 -9.21
N LYS A 231 14.60 -5.88 -8.53
CA LYS A 231 15.99 -5.37 -8.62
C LYS A 231 16.68 -5.70 -9.94
N ASN A 232 16.12 -6.61 -10.74
CA ASN A 232 16.58 -6.87 -12.10
C ASN A 232 15.82 -6.01 -13.10
N MET A 233 16.51 -5.64 -14.18
CA MET A 233 15.92 -4.87 -15.27
C MET A 233 16.40 -5.43 -16.59
N LEU A 234 15.50 -5.50 -17.56
CA LEU A 234 15.79 -5.73 -18.96
C LEU A 234 15.16 -4.59 -19.76
N ILE A 235 15.96 -3.90 -20.58
CA ILE A 235 15.44 -2.97 -21.58
C ILE A 235 15.68 -3.58 -22.96
N VAL A 236 14.63 -3.63 -23.75
CA VAL A 236 14.68 -4.03 -25.15
C VAL A 236 14.39 -2.78 -25.96
N ASP A 237 15.43 -2.22 -26.59
CA ASP A 237 15.34 -1.07 -27.47
C ASP A 237 15.25 -1.52 -28.94
N ASN A 238 14.82 -0.63 -29.84
CA ASN A 238 14.56 -0.92 -31.25
C ASN A 238 15.82 -1.24 -32.08
N ASN A 239 17.01 -0.98 -31.55
CA ASN A 239 18.30 -1.33 -32.12
C ASN A 239 18.86 -2.67 -31.60
N THR A 240 18.12 -3.35 -30.71
CA THR A 240 18.57 -4.61 -30.09
C THR A 240 18.11 -5.84 -30.88
N PRO A 241 18.85 -6.97 -30.81
CA PRO A 241 18.43 -8.22 -31.45
C PRO A 241 17.11 -8.82 -30.93
N LEU A 242 16.64 -8.36 -29.77
CA LEU A 242 15.39 -8.83 -29.15
C LEU A 242 14.16 -8.05 -29.64
N TYR A 243 14.36 -7.00 -30.43
CA TYR A 243 13.33 -6.27 -31.15
C TYR A 243 13.15 -6.83 -32.57
N VAL A 244 11.90 -7.07 -32.97
CA VAL A 244 11.57 -7.60 -34.30
C VAL A 244 10.39 -6.85 -34.90
N GLU A 245 10.58 -6.30 -36.10
CA GLU A 245 9.52 -5.73 -36.93
C GLU A 245 8.96 -6.79 -37.90
N GLN A 246 7.65 -6.78 -38.12
CA GLN A 246 7.01 -7.49 -39.21
C GLN A 246 6.19 -6.49 -40.02
N GLU A 247 6.38 -6.52 -41.34
CA GLU A 247 5.72 -5.60 -42.26
C GLU A 247 4.43 -6.21 -42.83
N GLY A 248 3.39 -5.39 -42.85
CA GLY A 248 2.14 -5.63 -43.57
C GLY A 248 1.99 -4.64 -44.72
N LYS A 249 0.87 -3.92 -44.76
CA LYS A 249 0.52 -2.96 -45.82
C LYS A 249 1.43 -1.73 -45.86
N ASN A 250 1.83 -1.24 -44.69
CA ASN A 250 2.65 -0.03 -44.53
C ASN A 250 3.99 -0.39 -43.89
N PHE A 251 5.07 0.30 -44.26
CA PHE A 251 6.42 -0.06 -43.79
C PHE A 251 6.86 0.77 -42.59
N TRP A 252 7.58 0.14 -41.65
CA TRP A 252 8.26 0.82 -40.55
C TRP A 252 9.38 1.72 -41.07
N LYS A 253 9.46 2.92 -40.50
CA LYS A 253 10.47 3.93 -40.82
C LYS A 253 11.05 4.49 -39.53
N THR A 254 12.26 5.03 -39.61
CA THR A 254 12.82 5.80 -38.49
C THR A 254 11.94 7.02 -38.25
N ALA A 255 11.53 7.24 -37.01
CA ALA A 255 10.78 8.43 -36.60
C ALA A 255 11.65 9.69 -36.72
N SER A 256 11.02 10.85 -36.89
CA SER A 256 11.73 12.13 -36.93
C SER A 256 12.26 12.58 -35.57
N SER A 257 11.59 12.15 -34.50
CA SER A 257 11.94 12.45 -33.12
C SER A 257 12.89 11.37 -32.59
N PRO A 258 13.85 11.71 -31.71
CA PRO A 258 14.74 10.74 -31.11
C PRO A 258 13.98 9.73 -30.23
N GLY A 259 14.65 8.62 -29.95
CA GLY A 259 14.16 7.55 -29.09
C GLY A 259 15.08 7.30 -27.90
N TYR A 260 14.80 6.22 -27.18
CA TYR A 260 15.59 5.78 -26.05
C TYR A 260 16.95 5.23 -26.48
N GLU A 261 17.98 5.49 -25.68
CA GLU A 261 19.27 4.80 -25.75
C GLU A 261 19.64 4.32 -24.34
N ASP A 262 19.94 3.03 -24.21
CA ASP A 262 20.33 2.45 -22.92
C ASP A 262 21.72 2.94 -22.50
N LYS A 263 21.82 3.40 -21.25
CA LYS A 263 23.07 3.88 -20.65
C LYS A 263 23.28 3.22 -19.31
N THR A 264 24.46 2.64 -19.12
CA THR A 264 24.85 2.02 -17.85
C THR A 264 24.83 3.01 -16.68
N THR A 265 25.18 4.27 -16.92
CA THR A 265 25.18 5.33 -15.91
C THR A 265 24.72 6.65 -16.53
N LEU A 266 23.88 7.38 -15.81
CA LEU A 266 23.42 8.72 -16.20
C LEU A 266 24.15 9.77 -15.34
N THR A 267 24.78 10.74 -16.00
CA THR A 267 25.39 11.91 -15.36
C THR A 267 24.53 13.16 -15.57
N GLU A 268 24.92 14.29 -15.00
CA GLU A 268 24.22 15.57 -15.18
C GLU A 268 23.96 15.90 -16.66
N GLY A 269 22.75 16.38 -16.96
CA GLY A 269 22.31 16.78 -18.30
C GLY A 269 21.97 15.64 -19.28
N VAL A 270 22.28 14.38 -18.94
CA VAL A 270 21.99 13.24 -19.82
C VAL A 270 20.50 12.90 -19.77
N ASN A 271 19.86 12.91 -20.94
CA ASN A 271 18.49 12.46 -21.14
C ASN A 271 18.48 11.27 -22.11
N PRO A 272 18.20 10.03 -21.65
CA PRO A 272 18.34 8.84 -22.48
C PRO A 272 17.33 8.78 -23.64
N PHE A 273 16.23 9.56 -23.61
CA PHE A 273 15.22 9.60 -24.68
C PHE A 273 15.55 10.61 -25.79
N LYS A 274 16.72 11.26 -25.73
CA LYS A 274 17.18 12.21 -26.74
C LYS A 274 18.40 11.73 -27.52
N GLU A 275 18.93 10.55 -27.20
CA GLU A 275 20.19 10.05 -27.79
C GLU A 275 19.99 8.86 -28.75
N GLY A 276 18.86 8.15 -28.64
CA GLY A 276 18.55 6.99 -29.46
C GLY A 276 17.70 7.28 -30.71
N THR A 277 17.26 6.21 -31.35
CA THR A 277 16.36 6.26 -32.51
C THR A 277 15.01 5.66 -32.15
N ALA A 278 13.94 6.06 -32.82
CA ALA A 278 12.62 5.43 -32.69
C ALA A 278 12.06 5.04 -34.06
N ARG A 279 10.98 4.25 -34.07
CA ARG A 279 10.31 3.73 -35.27
C ARG A 279 8.88 4.26 -35.35
N THR A 280 8.37 4.41 -36.56
CA THR A 280 6.97 4.78 -36.80
C THR A 280 6.41 4.12 -38.05
N VAL A 281 5.11 3.86 -38.05
CA VAL A 281 4.38 3.28 -39.17
C VAL A 281 2.99 3.88 -39.26
N GLN A 282 2.49 4.06 -40.49
CA GLN A 282 1.13 4.53 -40.74
C GLN A 282 0.12 3.44 -40.38
N CYS A 283 -1.00 3.83 -39.78
CA CYS A 283 -2.05 2.89 -39.39
C CYS A 283 -2.78 2.28 -40.60
N THR A 284 -3.45 1.16 -40.39
CA THR A 284 -4.37 0.53 -41.36
C THR A 284 -5.57 -0.08 -40.65
N LEU A 285 -6.71 -0.15 -41.35
CA LEU A 285 -7.92 -0.84 -40.90
C LEU A 285 -7.99 -2.29 -41.40
N ASP A 286 -7.02 -2.72 -42.22
CA ASP A 286 -6.94 -4.10 -42.72
C ASP A 286 -6.23 -5.01 -41.70
N ASN A 287 -6.99 -5.82 -40.99
CA ASN A 287 -6.47 -6.75 -39.97
C ASN A 287 -5.57 -7.87 -40.54
N ASN A 288 -5.62 -8.15 -41.84
CA ASN A 288 -4.80 -9.20 -42.45
C ASN A 288 -3.45 -8.69 -42.94
N GLU A 289 -3.26 -7.37 -43.00
CA GLU A 289 -2.02 -6.72 -43.48
C GLU A 289 -1.46 -5.75 -42.41
N LEU A 290 -1.52 -6.14 -41.13
CA LEU A 290 -0.96 -5.34 -40.04
C LEU A 290 0.57 -5.40 -40.03
N SER A 291 1.18 -4.25 -39.79
CA SER A 291 2.59 -4.16 -39.41
C SER A 291 2.69 -4.18 -37.89
N THR A 292 3.64 -4.96 -37.37
CA THR A 292 3.79 -5.19 -35.93
C THR A 292 5.23 -5.02 -35.47
N ALA A 293 5.41 -4.69 -34.20
CA ALA A 293 6.70 -4.67 -33.53
C ALA A 293 6.65 -5.55 -32.27
N PHE A 294 7.66 -6.39 -32.05
CA PHE A 294 7.73 -7.31 -30.93
C PHE A 294 9.04 -7.16 -30.16
N TRP A 295 8.95 -6.97 -28.84
CA TRP A 295 10.08 -6.91 -27.91
C TRP A 295 10.10 -8.17 -27.06
N ARG A 296 11.08 -9.06 -27.26
CA ARG A 296 11.20 -10.34 -26.54
C ARG A 296 11.69 -10.15 -25.11
N ALA A 297 10.97 -10.70 -24.13
CA ALA A 297 11.34 -10.61 -22.72
C ALA A 297 12.27 -11.77 -22.30
N GLN A 298 13.58 -11.64 -22.52
CA GLN A 298 14.59 -12.55 -21.99
C GLN A 298 15.06 -12.09 -20.61
N VAL A 299 14.21 -12.23 -19.60
CA VAL A 299 14.51 -11.80 -18.23
C VAL A 299 15.62 -12.66 -17.60
N PRO A 300 16.47 -12.10 -16.72
CA PRO A 300 17.61 -12.83 -16.16
C PRO A 300 17.23 -13.93 -15.16
N GLN A 301 16.01 -13.89 -14.64
CA GLN A 301 15.48 -14.86 -13.67
C GLN A 301 13.95 -14.87 -13.77
N ASN A 302 13.33 -15.98 -13.35
CA ASN A 302 11.89 -16.04 -13.22
C ASN A 302 11.42 -14.98 -12.20
N GLY A 303 10.28 -14.33 -12.44
CA GLY A 303 9.81 -13.26 -11.56
C GLY A 303 8.65 -12.44 -12.05
N GLU A 304 8.09 -11.65 -11.14
CA GLU A 304 7.20 -10.56 -11.48
C GLU A 304 8.05 -9.36 -11.91
N TYR A 305 7.73 -8.80 -13.07
CA TYR A 305 8.37 -7.62 -13.65
C TYR A 305 7.29 -6.62 -14.08
N ALA A 306 7.42 -5.36 -13.66
CA ALA A 306 6.65 -4.28 -14.25
C ALA A 306 7.07 -4.09 -15.71
N VAL A 307 6.08 -3.86 -16.57
CA VAL A 307 6.28 -3.65 -18.01
C VAL A 307 5.96 -2.20 -18.34
N TYR A 308 6.96 -1.51 -18.89
CA TYR A 308 6.85 -0.14 -19.37
C TYR A 308 7.14 -0.09 -20.86
N VAL A 309 6.43 0.75 -21.59
CA VAL A 309 6.66 1.02 -23.02
C VAL A 309 7.02 2.48 -23.23
N SER A 310 7.83 2.76 -24.24
CA SER A 310 8.07 4.11 -24.73
C SER A 310 7.75 4.23 -26.22
N TYR A 311 7.56 5.46 -26.68
CA TYR A 311 7.31 5.79 -28.08
C TYR A 311 7.70 7.26 -28.34
N PRO A 312 8.07 7.59 -29.58
CA PRO A 312 8.52 8.93 -29.94
C PRO A 312 7.37 9.93 -30.00
N GLU A 313 7.69 11.22 -29.85
CA GLU A 313 6.75 12.28 -30.14
C GLU A 313 6.36 12.26 -31.61
N ASN A 314 5.05 12.33 -31.89
CA ASN A 314 4.53 12.29 -33.25
C ASN A 314 3.20 13.05 -33.38
N LYS A 315 3.15 14.05 -34.28
CA LYS A 315 1.96 14.89 -34.52
C LYS A 315 0.77 14.11 -35.08
N THR A 316 1.00 12.99 -35.76
CA THR A 316 -0.05 12.11 -36.28
C THR A 316 -0.28 10.88 -35.39
N ALA A 317 0.24 10.89 -34.16
CA ALA A 317 0.08 9.78 -33.20
C ALA A 317 -1.39 9.39 -33.03
N ASN A 318 -1.62 8.08 -33.03
CA ASN A 318 -2.91 7.49 -32.76
C ASN A 318 -3.19 7.52 -31.24
N ASN A 319 -4.40 7.92 -30.86
CA ASN A 319 -4.84 7.94 -29.46
C ASN A 319 -5.34 6.57 -28.97
N ILE A 320 -5.41 5.58 -29.86
CA ILE A 320 -5.77 4.20 -29.55
C ILE A 320 -4.77 3.27 -30.25
N THR A 321 -3.73 2.84 -29.53
CA THR A 321 -2.75 1.88 -30.03
C THR A 321 -2.82 0.58 -29.24
N TYR A 322 -2.75 -0.56 -29.92
CA TYR A 322 -2.96 -1.86 -29.30
C TYR A 322 -1.64 -2.55 -28.96
N TYR A 323 -1.50 -2.89 -27.69
CA TYR A 323 -0.38 -3.66 -27.14
C TYR A 323 -0.85 -5.00 -26.55
N TRP A 324 -0.02 -6.03 -26.64
CA TRP A 324 -0.19 -7.31 -25.97
C TRP A 324 1.05 -7.62 -25.15
N VAL A 325 0.90 -7.76 -23.83
CA VAL A 325 1.95 -8.30 -22.97
C VAL A 325 1.76 -9.82 -22.91
N ARG A 326 2.71 -10.59 -23.41
CA ARG A 326 2.74 -12.06 -23.34
C ARG A 326 3.57 -12.48 -22.12
N HIS A 327 2.95 -13.21 -21.19
CA HIS A 327 3.51 -13.56 -19.88
C HIS A 327 3.08 -14.97 -19.46
N ASN A 328 3.50 -15.44 -18.28
CA ASN A 328 3.23 -16.80 -17.78
C ASN A 328 1.73 -17.18 -17.67
N GLY A 329 0.84 -16.18 -17.70
CA GLY A 329 -0.62 -16.35 -17.62
C GLY A 329 -1.35 -16.27 -18.97
N GLY A 330 -0.62 -16.11 -20.08
CA GLY A 330 -1.18 -15.92 -21.41
C GLY A 330 -0.82 -14.56 -21.99
N ALA A 331 -1.82 -13.79 -22.43
CA ALA A 331 -1.60 -12.46 -22.99
C ALA A 331 -2.62 -11.45 -22.45
N THR A 332 -2.13 -10.31 -21.97
CA THR A 332 -2.94 -9.17 -21.51
C THR A 332 -2.93 -8.07 -22.56
N ARG A 333 -4.11 -7.57 -22.95
CA ARG A 333 -4.28 -6.58 -24.01
C ARG A 333 -4.47 -5.18 -23.44
N PHE A 334 -3.83 -4.21 -24.08
CA PHE A 334 -3.91 -2.80 -23.69
C PHE A 334 -4.23 -1.92 -24.89
N GLU A 335 -4.98 -0.86 -24.62
CA GLU A 335 -4.93 0.35 -25.43
C GLU A 335 -4.03 1.37 -24.75
N VAL A 336 -3.21 2.05 -25.55
CA VAL A 336 -2.31 3.12 -25.12
C VAL A 336 -2.54 4.35 -25.99
N ASN A 337 -2.67 5.52 -25.36
CA ASN A 337 -2.82 6.79 -26.05
C ASN A 337 -1.46 7.43 -26.32
N GLN A 338 -0.93 7.27 -27.53
CA GLN A 338 0.40 7.78 -27.89
C GLN A 338 0.47 9.31 -28.11
N GLN A 339 -0.63 10.04 -27.88
CA GLN A 339 -0.61 11.51 -27.84
C GLN A 339 -0.20 12.04 -26.46
N MET A 340 -0.07 11.15 -25.47
CA MET A 340 0.33 11.45 -24.10
C MET A 340 1.67 10.77 -23.79
N CYS A 341 2.48 11.35 -22.90
CA CYS A 341 3.70 10.72 -22.37
C CYS A 341 4.68 10.19 -23.44
N ALA A 342 4.81 10.86 -24.60
CA ALA A 342 5.83 10.51 -25.57
C ALA A 342 7.24 10.84 -25.01
N GLY A 343 8.24 10.01 -25.31
CA GLY A 343 9.61 10.20 -24.82
C GLY A 343 9.81 9.94 -23.32
N THR A 344 8.95 9.12 -22.70
CA THR A 344 9.11 8.65 -21.31
C THR A 344 8.53 7.24 -21.14
N TRP A 345 8.62 6.68 -19.93
CA TRP A 345 8.11 5.34 -19.60
C TRP A 345 6.61 5.34 -19.29
N VAL A 346 5.85 4.51 -19.99
CA VAL A 346 4.41 4.28 -19.75
C VAL A 346 4.16 2.88 -19.20
N TYR A 347 3.67 2.80 -17.97
CA TYR A 347 3.39 1.54 -17.27
C TYR A 347 2.14 0.82 -17.82
N LEU A 348 2.27 -0.47 -18.12
CA LEU A 348 1.15 -1.32 -18.55
C LEU A 348 0.65 -2.26 -17.44
N GLY A 349 1.52 -2.69 -16.54
CA GLY A 349 1.19 -3.69 -15.52
C GLY A 349 2.42 -4.45 -15.04
N THR A 350 2.24 -5.27 -14.01
CA THR A 350 3.26 -6.21 -13.51
C THR A 350 2.81 -7.64 -13.82
N PHE A 351 3.72 -8.44 -14.39
CA PHE A 351 3.41 -9.78 -14.84
C PHE A 351 4.55 -10.76 -14.53
N GLY A 352 4.18 -12.04 -14.36
CA GLY A 352 5.13 -13.13 -14.20
C GLY A 352 5.78 -13.53 -15.53
N PHE A 353 7.11 -13.55 -15.56
CA PHE A 353 7.93 -14.00 -16.68
C PHE A 353 8.85 -15.13 -16.24
N SER A 354 9.07 -16.07 -17.16
CA SER A 354 10.13 -17.09 -17.02
C SER A 354 11.36 -16.73 -17.85
N ALA A 355 12.56 -16.93 -17.29
CA ALA A 355 13.84 -16.62 -17.90
C ALA A 355 14.16 -17.46 -19.16
N ASP A 356 13.57 -18.65 -19.26
CA ASP A 356 13.76 -19.59 -20.35
C ASP A 356 12.73 -19.41 -21.50
N SER A 357 11.77 -18.49 -21.37
CA SER A 357 10.73 -18.31 -22.38
C SER A 357 11.21 -17.45 -23.55
N THR A 358 11.02 -17.97 -24.76
CA THR A 358 11.27 -17.23 -26.01
C THR A 358 10.00 -16.59 -26.60
N SER A 359 8.85 -16.85 -25.97
CA SER A 359 7.53 -16.43 -26.44
C SER A 359 6.96 -15.21 -25.69
N HIS A 360 7.52 -14.90 -24.52
CA HIS A 360 7.14 -13.73 -23.74
C HIS A 360 7.71 -12.44 -24.34
N GLY A 361 7.03 -11.34 -24.04
CA GLY A 361 7.38 -10.04 -24.59
C GLY A 361 6.19 -9.13 -24.78
N VAL A 362 6.40 -8.03 -25.46
CA VAL A 362 5.37 -7.05 -25.80
C VAL A 362 5.20 -7.02 -27.31
N LEU A 363 3.97 -7.13 -27.80
CA LEU A 363 3.60 -6.95 -29.20
C LEU A 363 2.85 -5.64 -29.37
N LEU A 364 3.15 -4.88 -30.41
CA LEU A 364 2.45 -3.69 -30.85
C LEU A 364 1.91 -3.89 -32.26
N SER A 365 0.72 -3.38 -32.55
CA SER A 365 0.14 -3.37 -33.90
C SER A 365 -0.17 -1.95 -34.38
N ASN A 366 -0.12 -1.74 -35.69
CA ASN A 366 -0.53 -0.50 -36.35
C ASN A 366 -2.02 -0.44 -36.72
N PHE A 367 -2.88 -1.25 -36.09
CA PHE A 367 -4.32 -1.19 -36.38
C PHE A 367 -4.89 0.17 -35.95
N GLY A 368 -5.57 0.86 -36.87
CA GLY A 368 -6.17 2.17 -36.61
C GLY A 368 -6.50 2.97 -37.87
N PRO A 369 -7.02 4.20 -37.71
CA PRO A 369 -7.40 5.07 -38.82
C PRO A 369 -6.21 5.43 -39.72
N PRO A 370 -6.29 5.30 -41.07
CA PRO A 370 -5.15 5.48 -41.97
C PRO A 370 -4.47 6.87 -41.94
N GLU A 371 -5.14 7.90 -41.46
CA GLU A 371 -4.59 9.24 -41.27
C GLU A 371 -3.69 9.38 -40.03
N LYS A 372 -3.65 8.34 -39.19
CA LYS A 372 -2.85 8.27 -37.97
C LYS A 372 -1.63 7.36 -38.16
N SER A 373 -0.74 7.43 -37.19
CA SER A 373 0.47 6.61 -37.12
C SER A 373 0.68 6.07 -35.71
N VAL A 374 1.39 4.95 -35.63
CA VAL A 374 1.89 4.35 -34.38
C VAL A 374 3.41 4.54 -34.31
N GLY A 375 3.92 4.81 -33.11
CA GLY A 375 5.33 4.87 -32.77
C GLY A 375 5.77 3.66 -31.95
N ALA A 376 7.04 3.27 -32.08
CA ALA A 376 7.68 2.18 -31.35
C ALA A 376 9.10 2.58 -30.99
N ASP A 377 9.51 2.34 -29.75
CA ASP A 377 10.83 2.69 -29.24
C ASP A 377 11.38 1.54 -28.37
N ALA A 378 11.31 1.66 -27.04
CA ALA A 378 11.81 0.66 -26.12
C ALA A 378 10.73 0.07 -25.21
N VAL A 379 11.02 -1.12 -24.68
CA VAL A 379 10.22 -1.78 -23.63
C VAL A 379 11.13 -2.14 -22.47
N ARG A 380 10.72 -1.76 -21.26
CA ARG A 380 11.43 -2.05 -20.01
C ARG A 380 10.65 -3.05 -19.16
N PHE A 381 11.35 -4.09 -18.72
CA PHE A 381 10.86 -5.11 -17.80
C PHE A 381 11.64 -4.98 -16.49
N GLY A 382 10.98 -4.62 -15.39
CA GLY A 382 11.63 -4.46 -14.09
C GLY A 382 12.09 -3.05 -13.76
N ALA A 383 12.30 -2.76 -12.48
CA ALA A 383 12.83 -1.50 -11.96
C ALA A 383 14.36 -1.37 -12.08
N GLY A 384 15.07 -2.44 -11.70
CA GLY A 384 16.52 -2.43 -11.64
C GLY A 384 17.08 -1.70 -10.41
N MET A 385 18.40 -1.49 -10.46
CA MET A 385 19.15 -0.69 -9.50
C MET A 385 19.27 0.75 -9.99
N GLY A 386 19.46 1.69 -9.05
CA GLY A 386 19.76 3.09 -9.35
C GLY A 386 21.03 3.24 -10.16
N ASN A 387 20.98 4.07 -11.20
CA ASN A 387 22.10 4.29 -12.13
C ASN A 387 22.39 5.77 -12.42
N VAL A 388 21.77 6.69 -11.69
CA VAL A 388 22.10 8.12 -11.76
C VAL A 388 23.28 8.38 -10.84
N ALA A 389 24.39 8.86 -11.40
CA ALA A 389 25.60 9.15 -10.63
C ALA A 389 25.63 10.62 -10.21
N ARG A 390 25.97 10.85 -8.93
CA ARG A 390 26.07 12.18 -8.31
C ARG A 390 27.48 12.44 -7.82
N LYS A 391 27.85 13.71 -7.82
CA LYS A 391 29.08 14.23 -7.24
C LYS A 391 28.77 15.58 -6.58
N PRO A 392 29.64 16.06 -5.69
CA PRO A 392 29.51 17.36 -5.06
C PRO A 392 29.38 18.48 -6.09
N ALA A 393 28.47 19.42 -5.83
CA ALA A 393 28.19 20.53 -6.72
C ALA A 393 29.44 21.37 -6.96
N ALA A 394 29.64 21.79 -8.22
CA ALA A 394 30.78 22.62 -8.61
C ALA A 394 30.66 24.07 -8.11
N THR A 395 29.43 24.53 -7.85
CA THR A 395 29.12 25.90 -7.44
C THR A 395 28.14 25.94 -6.28
N ASP A 396 28.20 26.98 -5.45
CA ASP A 396 27.24 27.25 -4.38
C ASP A 396 25.90 27.80 -4.92
N GLU A 397 24.95 28.12 -4.01
CA GLU A 397 23.64 28.68 -4.36
C GLU A 397 23.73 30.04 -5.11
N ASP A 398 24.84 30.78 -4.97
CA ASP A 398 25.12 32.04 -5.68
C ASP A 398 25.81 31.81 -7.05
N GLY A 399 26.09 30.55 -7.41
CA GLY A 399 26.85 30.20 -8.61
C GLY A 399 28.36 30.42 -8.49
N LYS A 400 28.89 30.63 -7.28
CA LYS A 400 30.34 30.76 -7.06
C LYS A 400 30.99 29.38 -7.01
N PRO A 401 32.19 29.19 -7.59
CA PRO A 401 32.91 27.93 -7.50
C PRO A 401 33.15 27.50 -6.05
N ILE A 402 32.92 26.22 -5.76
CA ILE A 402 33.27 25.61 -4.47
C ILE A 402 34.66 24.99 -4.59
N GLU A 403 35.65 25.58 -3.90
CA GLU A 403 37.01 25.04 -3.86
C GLU A 403 37.08 23.76 -3.02
N ARG A 404 37.79 22.74 -3.55
CA ARG A 404 38.03 21.46 -2.88
C ARG A 404 39.48 21.03 -3.06
N GLU A 405 40.02 20.37 -2.05
CA GLU A 405 41.40 19.85 -2.08
C GLU A 405 41.55 18.52 -2.85
N TYR A 406 40.46 18.00 -3.41
CA TYR A 406 40.40 16.74 -4.15
C TYR A 406 39.46 16.82 -5.36
N THR A 407 39.61 15.87 -6.28
CA THR A 407 38.71 15.69 -7.42
C THR A 407 37.64 14.67 -7.07
N ALA A 408 36.40 15.11 -6.91
CA ALA A 408 35.28 14.22 -6.65
C ALA A 408 34.91 13.39 -7.90
N GLN A 409 34.65 12.11 -7.70
CA GLN A 409 34.19 11.20 -8.75
C GLN A 409 32.68 10.98 -8.62
N PRO A 410 31.93 10.90 -9.73
CA PRO A 410 30.52 10.52 -9.69
C PRO A 410 30.30 9.15 -9.05
N GLN A 411 29.31 9.04 -8.17
CA GLN A 411 28.93 7.83 -7.46
C GLN A 411 27.42 7.59 -7.62
N ILE A 412 27.04 6.35 -7.94
CA ILE A 412 25.65 5.90 -7.86
C ILE A 412 25.29 5.55 -6.42
N SER A 413 24.00 5.50 -6.11
CA SER A 413 23.49 5.21 -4.76
C SER A 413 23.78 3.80 -4.25
N GLY A 414 23.88 2.82 -5.15
CA GLY A 414 23.91 1.39 -4.80
C GLY A 414 22.56 0.83 -4.35
N MET A 415 21.50 1.65 -4.37
CA MET A 415 20.16 1.27 -3.91
C MET A 415 19.28 0.78 -5.06
N PRO A 416 18.25 -0.05 -4.78
CA PRO A 416 17.21 -0.32 -5.76
C PRO A 416 16.50 0.96 -6.17
N ARG A 417 16.10 1.06 -7.44
CA ARG A 417 15.52 2.30 -7.98
C ARG A 417 14.27 2.77 -7.25
N TYR A 418 13.45 1.85 -6.72
CA TYR A 418 12.24 2.19 -5.95
C TYR A 418 12.52 2.93 -4.64
N ALA A 419 13.74 2.79 -4.10
CA ALA A 419 14.18 3.43 -2.87
C ALA A 419 14.69 4.86 -3.08
N GLU A 420 15.13 5.20 -4.30
CA GLU A 420 15.70 6.51 -4.62
C GLU A 420 14.65 7.63 -4.62
N GLY A 421 15.13 8.86 -4.40
CA GLY A 421 14.34 10.09 -4.55
C GLY A 421 13.85 10.32 -5.99
N SER A 422 12.81 11.13 -6.10
CA SER A 422 12.07 11.42 -7.34
C SER A 422 12.96 12.00 -8.43
N ARG A 423 13.92 12.87 -8.07
CA ARG A 423 14.83 13.49 -9.05
C ARG A 423 15.59 12.48 -9.90
N TYR A 424 16.00 11.34 -9.31
CA TYR A 424 16.79 10.33 -10.01
C TYR A 424 15.92 9.51 -10.94
N TYR A 425 14.73 9.11 -10.48
CA TYR A 425 13.78 8.42 -11.33
C TYR A 425 13.32 9.30 -12.50
N LEU A 426 13.02 10.58 -12.26
CA LEU A 426 12.58 11.50 -13.30
C LEU A 426 13.67 11.76 -14.34
N GLN A 427 14.94 11.86 -13.94
CA GLN A 427 16.05 11.91 -14.89
C GLN A 427 16.13 10.61 -15.72
N PHE A 428 16.06 9.44 -15.06
CA PHE A 428 16.04 8.14 -15.75
C PHE A 428 14.85 7.99 -16.70
N ALA A 429 13.71 8.58 -16.35
CA ALA A 429 12.49 8.61 -17.15
C ALA A 429 12.51 9.67 -18.26
N GLY A 430 13.63 10.39 -18.46
CA GLY A 430 13.79 11.33 -19.57
C GLY A 430 13.13 12.69 -19.37
N MET A 431 12.79 13.06 -18.14
CA MET A 431 12.26 14.40 -17.87
C MET A 431 13.33 15.47 -18.12
N ASP A 432 12.90 16.66 -18.56
CA ASP A 432 13.82 17.79 -18.76
C ASP A 432 14.45 18.26 -17.44
N GLU A 433 15.63 18.90 -17.52
CA GLU A 433 16.37 19.37 -16.35
C GLU A 433 15.55 20.31 -15.45
N SER A 434 14.73 21.17 -16.05
CA SER A 434 13.84 22.07 -15.30
C SER A 434 12.80 21.34 -14.45
N VAL A 435 12.55 20.05 -14.74
CA VAL A 435 11.62 19.21 -13.97
C VAL A 435 12.36 18.48 -12.86
N TYR A 436 13.39 17.70 -13.18
CA TYR A 436 14.03 16.84 -12.17
C TYR A 436 15.07 17.56 -11.32
N THR A 437 15.60 18.70 -11.77
CA THR A 437 16.58 19.49 -11.02
C THR A 437 16.29 20.99 -11.05
N PRO A 438 15.20 21.46 -10.42
CA PRO A 438 14.85 22.87 -10.35
C PRO A 438 15.93 23.77 -9.70
N ASN A 439 16.85 23.19 -8.94
CA ASN A 439 18.00 23.87 -8.34
C ASN A 439 19.32 23.64 -9.12
N GLU A 440 19.26 23.19 -10.37
CA GLU A 440 20.40 23.08 -11.30
C GLU A 440 21.57 22.23 -10.74
N ASN A 441 21.21 21.06 -10.20
CA ASN A 441 22.07 20.02 -9.61
C ASN A 441 22.84 20.46 -8.35
N ARG A 442 22.47 21.58 -7.72
CA ARG A 442 23.13 22.11 -6.51
C ARG A 442 22.55 21.60 -5.20
N ASP A 443 21.31 21.11 -5.19
CA ASP A 443 20.61 20.69 -3.98
C ASP A 443 19.66 19.53 -4.30
N ASP A 444 20.18 18.32 -4.18
CA ASP A 444 19.46 17.08 -4.46
C ASP A 444 18.26 16.85 -3.53
N TYR A 445 18.36 17.28 -2.27
CA TYR A 445 17.28 17.19 -1.29
C TYR A 445 16.09 18.06 -1.73
N ARG A 446 16.37 19.33 -2.05
CA ARG A 446 15.32 20.22 -2.57
C ARG A 446 14.81 19.76 -3.94
N ASP A 447 15.68 19.22 -4.78
CA ASP A 447 15.28 18.69 -6.08
C ASP A 447 14.34 17.48 -5.93
N ASP A 448 14.50 16.61 -4.92
CA ASP A 448 13.59 15.48 -4.71
C ASP A 448 12.13 15.94 -4.54
N TYR A 449 11.82 16.77 -3.55
CA TYR A 449 10.43 17.18 -3.33
C TYR A 449 9.92 18.22 -4.35
N ARG A 450 10.79 19.11 -4.87
CA ARG A 450 10.37 20.12 -5.84
C ARG A 450 10.06 19.51 -7.20
N SER A 451 10.83 18.51 -7.62
CA SER A 451 10.66 17.87 -8.93
C SER A 451 9.29 17.22 -9.09
N ARG A 452 8.65 16.75 -8.01
CA ARG A 452 7.30 16.17 -8.04
C ARG A 452 6.26 17.19 -8.49
N ALA A 453 6.36 18.43 -8.00
CA ALA A 453 5.45 19.49 -8.39
C ALA A 453 5.67 19.96 -9.83
N GLU A 454 6.94 20.09 -10.24
CA GLU A 454 7.26 20.42 -11.64
C GLU A 454 6.83 19.30 -12.59
N TRP A 455 6.96 18.04 -12.16
CA TRP A 455 6.51 16.89 -12.91
C TRP A 455 4.99 16.91 -13.13
N VAL A 456 4.20 17.26 -12.11
CA VAL A 456 2.75 17.45 -12.29
C VAL A 456 2.45 18.51 -13.36
N ASN A 457 3.16 19.65 -13.34
CA ASN A 457 2.95 20.69 -14.36
C ASN A 457 3.44 20.27 -15.75
N ALA A 458 4.54 19.52 -15.84
CA ALA A 458 5.03 18.95 -17.10
C ALA A 458 4.02 17.95 -17.69
N LEU A 459 3.40 17.12 -16.85
CA LEU A 459 2.32 16.22 -17.27
C LEU A 459 1.11 16.99 -17.84
N LEU A 460 0.73 18.08 -17.18
CA LEU A 460 -0.40 18.93 -17.57
C LEU A 460 -0.14 19.81 -18.80
N GLY A 461 1.12 20.10 -19.12
CA GLY A 461 1.47 20.96 -20.26
C GLY A 461 0.84 20.45 -21.56
N GLY A 462 0.22 21.37 -22.31
CA GLY A 462 -0.50 21.10 -23.55
C GLY A 462 -1.97 20.73 -23.37
N THR A 463 -2.43 20.48 -22.14
CA THR A 463 -3.85 20.28 -21.82
C THR A 463 -4.58 21.61 -21.62
N THR A 464 -5.90 21.56 -21.44
CA THR A 464 -6.71 22.73 -21.07
C THR A 464 -6.38 23.29 -19.68
N ARG A 465 -5.62 22.57 -18.84
CA ARG A 465 -5.18 23.07 -17.53
C ARG A 465 -4.03 24.06 -17.65
N ILE A 466 -3.08 23.79 -18.55
CA ILE A 466 -1.92 24.64 -18.82
C ILE A 466 -1.74 24.75 -20.35
N PRO A 467 -2.67 25.41 -21.07
CA PRO A 467 -2.67 25.43 -22.53
C PRO A 467 -1.51 26.22 -23.14
N GLY A 468 -0.88 27.10 -22.35
CA GLY A 468 0.24 27.93 -22.79
C GLY A 468 1.62 27.27 -22.68
N SER A 469 1.71 26.04 -22.15
CA SER A 469 2.97 25.29 -22.00
C SER A 469 2.98 24.06 -22.90
N SER A 470 4.14 23.70 -23.46
CA SER A 470 4.38 22.34 -23.95
C SER A 470 4.47 21.37 -22.76
N GLY A 471 4.15 20.09 -22.98
CA GLY A 471 4.24 19.05 -21.97
C GLY A 471 3.73 17.70 -22.48
N TYR A 472 3.39 16.80 -21.56
CA TYR A 472 3.04 15.41 -21.88
C TYR A 472 1.53 15.17 -22.12
N ASN A 473 0.71 16.23 -22.18
CA ASN A 473 -0.72 16.20 -22.53
C ASN A 473 -1.58 15.27 -21.65
N VAL A 474 -1.19 15.03 -20.39
CA VAL A 474 -1.96 14.17 -19.45
C VAL A 474 -2.97 15.03 -18.69
N PRO A 475 -4.28 14.76 -18.80
CA PRO A 475 -5.31 15.61 -18.22
C PRO A 475 -5.58 15.24 -16.75
N LEU A 476 -4.58 15.44 -15.88
CA LEU A 476 -4.66 15.12 -14.44
C LEU A 476 -5.88 15.79 -13.77
N ASP A 477 -6.59 15.01 -12.95
CA ASP A 477 -7.76 15.47 -12.19
C ASP A 477 -7.38 16.05 -10.82
N LEU A 478 -6.37 15.47 -10.16
CA LEU A 478 -5.80 15.94 -8.90
C LEU A 478 -4.38 15.39 -8.68
N ALA A 479 -3.69 15.97 -7.70
CA ALA A 479 -2.45 15.43 -7.15
C ALA A 479 -2.54 15.19 -5.64
N ILE A 480 -1.83 14.17 -5.15
CA ILE A 480 -1.76 13.88 -3.71
C ILE A 480 -0.36 13.39 -3.30
N ALA A 481 0.15 13.97 -2.22
CA ALA A 481 1.39 13.60 -1.55
C ALA A 481 1.06 12.89 -0.23
N ILE A 482 1.59 11.70 -0.01
CA ILE A 482 1.41 10.91 1.21
C ILE A 482 2.70 10.97 2.04
N HIS A 483 2.61 11.61 3.20
CA HIS A 483 3.69 11.80 4.15
C HIS A 483 3.32 11.24 5.53
N SER A 484 4.31 11.23 6.43
CA SER A 484 4.09 11.06 7.86
C SER A 484 4.93 12.07 8.64
N ASP A 485 4.35 12.64 9.69
CA ASP A 485 4.90 13.78 10.42
C ASP A 485 5.99 13.35 11.43
N ALA A 486 6.72 14.33 11.95
CA ALA A 486 7.75 14.18 12.98
C ALA A 486 7.27 14.60 14.39
N GLY A 487 5.97 14.51 14.68
CA GLY A 487 5.42 14.91 15.98
C GLY A 487 5.69 13.87 17.08
N LEU A 488 6.17 14.27 18.26
CA LEU A 488 6.41 13.36 19.38
C LEU A 488 5.39 13.51 20.51
N SER A 489 5.04 12.40 21.17
CA SER A 489 4.40 12.35 22.48
C SER A 489 5.18 11.45 23.43
N MET A 490 5.40 11.91 24.66
CA MET A 490 6.08 11.14 25.70
C MET A 490 5.16 10.14 26.41
N THR A 491 3.84 10.21 26.18
CA THR A 491 2.82 9.50 26.99
C THR A 491 1.90 8.59 26.17
N ASP A 492 2.41 7.96 25.11
CA ASP A 492 1.66 7.07 24.21
C ASP A 492 0.32 7.61 23.68
N SER A 493 0.21 8.94 23.59
CA SER A 493 -0.94 9.57 22.95
C SER A 493 -0.77 9.62 21.44
N ILE A 494 -1.90 9.57 20.73
CA ILE A 494 -1.94 9.59 19.27
C ILE A 494 -1.74 11.01 18.75
N VAL A 495 -0.80 11.19 17.83
CA VAL A 495 -0.58 12.46 17.13
C VAL A 495 -1.65 12.65 16.05
N GLY A 496 -1.86 11.63 15.22
CA GLY A 496 -2.95 11.58 14.24
C GLY A 496 -2.72 12.41 12.97
N THR A 497 -3.80 12.70 12.26
CA THR A 497 -3.76 13.07 10.82
C THR A 497 -3.85 14.56 10.58
N LEU A 498 -2.89 15.12 9.85
CA LEU A 498 -2.84 16.52 9.39
C LEU A 498 -3.01 16.61 7.87
N GLY A 499 -3.80 17.58 7.40
CA GLY A 499 -4.02 17.80 5.97
C GLY A 499 -3.53 19.19 5.53
N ILE A 500 -2.85 19.26 4.39
CA ILE A 500 -2.20 20.48 3.90
C ILE A 500 -2.62 20.78 2.45
N TYR A 501 -2.86 22.06 2.18
CA TYR A 501 -3.09 22.64 0.84
C TYR A 501 -2.41 24.02 0.74
N THR A 502 -2.46 24.64 -0.44
CA THR A 502 -1.98 26.01 -0.63
C THR A 502 -2.98 26.85 -1.41
N GLU A 503 -3.57 27.84 -0.74
CA GLU A 503 -4.55 28.73 -1.36
C GLU A 503 -3.93 29.80 -2.26
N THR A 504 -2.73 30.29 -1.94
CA THR A 504 -2.09 31.38 -2.69
C THR A 504 -0.73 30.94 -3.23
N SER A 505 -0.55 31.06 -4.56
CA SER A 505 0.72 30.85 -5.25
C SER A 505 1.06 32.11 -6.05
N GLU A 506 2.28 32.63 -5.94
CA GLU A 506 2.72 33.86 -6.63
C GLU A 506 1.71 35.03 -6.56
N ARG A 507 1.12 35.25 -5.37
CA ARG A 507 0.08 36.26 -5.10
C ARG A 507 -1.26 36.05 -5.83
N SER A 508 -1.46 34.90 -6.48
CA SER A 508 -2.71 34.47 -7.10
C SER A 508 -3.45 33.44 -6.24
N VAL A 509 -4.77 33.55 -6.18
CA VAL A 509 -5.69 32.54 -5.61
C VAL A 509 -6.31 31.63 -6.69
N LYS A 510 -5.80 31.73 -7.91
CA LYS A 510 -6.27 31.01 -9.09
C LYS A 510 -5.18 30.10 -9.64
N TYR A 511 -5.58 28.95 -10.16
CA TYR A 511 -4.74 28.14 -11.05
C TYR A 511 -4.59 28.78 -12.42
N ALA A 512 -3.66 28.30 -13.23
CA ALA A 512 -3.45 28.71 -14.63
C ALA A 512 -4.72 28.57 -15.48
N SER A 513 -5.58 27.58 -15.18
CA SER A 513 -6.89 27.40 -15.82
C SER A 513 -7.93 28.47 -15.44
N GLY A 514 -7.67 29.27 -14.40
CA GLY A 514 -8.62 30.25 -13.82
C GLY A 514 -9.48 29.70 -12.68
N GLY A 515 -9.38 28.40 -12.36
CA GLY A 515 -10.08 27.77 -11.24
C GLY A 515 -9.58 28.26 -9.87
N ASN A 516 -10.43 28.28 -8.84
CA ASN A 516 -10.04 28.77 -7.51
C ASN A 516 -9.21 27.73 -6.75
N ARG A 517 -8.05 28.13 -6.22
CA ARG A 517 -7.16 27.25 -5.42
C ARG A 517 -7.76 26.80 -4.09
N ILE A 518 -8.72 27.57 -3.54
CA ILE A 518 -9.44 27.20 -2.31
C ILE A 518 -10.15 25.84 -2.45
N ILE A 519 -10.46 25.37 -3.65
CA ILE A 519 -11.09 24.06 -3.86
C ILE A 519 -10.23 22.88 -3.34
N ALA A 520 -8.91 23.06 -3.25
CA ALA A 520 -8.01 22.06 -2.64
C ALA A 520 -8.30 21.86 -1.15
N ARG A 521 -8.90 22.86 -0.48
CA ARG A 521 -9.39 22.72 0.91
C ARG A 521 -10.48 21.66 1.01
N GLU A 522 -11.39 21.58 0.02
CA GLU A 522 -12.45 20.56 0.01
C GLU A 522 -11.86 19.15 -0.17
N LEU A 523 -10.84 19.01 -1.03
CA LEU A 523 -10.09 17.76 -1.16
C LEU A 523 -9.52 17.32 0.19
N VAL A 524 -8.83 18.24 0.88
CA VAL A 524 -8.26 17.98 2.20
C VAL A 524 -9.32 17.60 3.22
N ASP A 525 -10.42 18.36 3.34
CA ASP A 525 -11.45 18.09 4.35
C ASP A 525 -12.14 16.75 4.10
N ILE A 526 -12.52 16.44 2.84
CA ILE A 526 -13.17 15.18 2.47
C ILE A 526 -12.26 13.99 2.77
N VAL A 527 -11.02 14.01 2.29
CA VAL A 527 -10.06 12.91 2.49
C VAL A 527 -9.74 12.74 3.98
N GLN A 528 -9.38 13.81 4.67
CA GLN A 528 -9.04 13.73 6.10
C GLN A 528 -10.25 13.29 6.94
N SER A 529 -11.46 13.74 6.61
CA SER A 529 -12.69 13.33 7.32
C SER A 529 -12.97 11.84 7.12
N GLN A 530 -12.79 11.32 5.91
CA GLN A 530 -12.92 9.88 5.64
C GLN A 530 -11.88 9.05 6.40
N VAL A 531 -10.60 9.47 6.40
CA VAL A 531 -9.51 8.82 7.14
C VAL A 531 -9.78 8.77 8.63
N VAL A 532 -10.07 9.92 9.25
CA VAL A 532 -10.34 10.02 10.69
C VAL A 532 -11.57 9.19 11.07
N LYS A 533 -12.64 9.25 10.27
CA LYS A 533 -13.87 8.47 10.51
C LYS A 533 -13.56 6.98 10.56
N ASP A 534 -12.88 6.45 9.53
CA ASP A 534 -12.67 5.01 9.41
C ASP A 534 -11.70 4.49 10.47
N ILE A 535 -10.61 5.20 10.75
CA ILE A 535 -9.65 4.81 11.80
C ILE A 535 -10.32 4.82 13.17
N ARG A 536 -11.12 5.83 13.50
CA ARG A 536 -11.88 5.87 14.76
C ARG A 536 -12.88 4.73 14.90
N ALA A 537 -13.50 4.32 13.79
CA ALA A 537 -14.46 3.24 13.79
C ALA A 537 -13.84 1.84 13.92
N THR A 538 -12.53 1.69 13.64
CA THR A 538 -11.91 0.37 13.46
C THR A 538 -10.71 0.09 14.35
N TYR A 539 -9.85 1.09 14.63
CA TYR A 539 -8.58 0.89 15.32
C TYR A 539 -8.44 1.73 16.57
N GLU A 540 -8.73 3.03 16.48
CA GLU A 540 -8.37 3.99 17.51
C GLU A 540 -9.45 5.08 17.65
N PRO A 541 -10.45 4.89 18.52
CA PRO A 541 -11.54 5.83 18.71
C PRO A 541 -11.09 7.25 19.05
N ASP A 542 -9.93 7.39 19.69
CA ASP A 542 -9.34 8.67 20.08
C ASP A 542 -8.38 9.22 19.01
N TRP A 543 -8.40 8.68 17.78
CA TRP A 543 -7.52 9.14 16.72
C TRP A 543 -7.66 10.64 16.48
N SER A 544 -6.56 11.37 16.63
CA SER A 544 -6.54 12.82 16.57
C SER A 544 -6.79 13.30 15.14
N ARG A 545 -7.78 14.18 14.97
CA ARG A 545 -7.93 15.00 13.76
C ARG A 545 -7.18 16.29 13.99
N ARG A 546 -6.16 16.55 13.16
CA ARG A 546 -5.35 17.76 13.20
C ARG A 546 -5.80 18.78 12.15
N GLU A 547 -4.97 19.80 11.93
CA GLU A 547 -5.26 20.98 11.13
C GLU A 547 -5.59 20.71 9.65
N ILE A 548 -6.41 21.59 9.06
CA ILE A 548 -6.53 21.79 7.61
C ILE A 548 -5.67 23.01 7.26
N TYR A 549 -4.41 22.78 6.91
CA TYR A 549 -3.40 23.81 6.75
C TYR A 549 -3.34 24.39 5.35
N SER A 550 -3.58 25.70 5.23
CA SER A 550 -3.08 26.48 4.10
C SER A 550 -1.64 26.90 4.39
N ARG A 551 -0.66 26.29 3.72
CA ARG A 551 0.77 26.55 3.93
C ARG A 551 1.53 26.57 2.61
N ASN A 552 2.68 27.25 2.60
CA ASN A 552 3.50 27.49 1.43
C ASN A 552 4.46 26.32 1.12
N TYR A 553 3.95 25.09 1.08
CA TYR A 553 4.73 23.92 0.69
C TYR A 553 4.82 23.84 -0.83
N TYR A 554 6.02 23.57 -1.35
CA TYR A 554 6.24 23.56 -2.80
C TYR A 554 5.33 22.55 -3.51
N GLU A 555 5.22 21.35 -2.93
CA GLU A 555 4.43 20.22 -3.45
C GLU A 555 2.93 20.52 -3.60
N SER A 556 2.35 21.38 -2.76
CA SER A 556 0.94 21.81 -2.88
C SER A 556 0.77 23.17 -3.54
N ARG A 557 1.82 23.99 -3.61
CA ARG A 557 1.80 25.34 -4.17
C ARG A 557 1.95 25.35 -5.69
N VAL A 558 2.95 24.65 -6.19
CA VAL A 558 3.39 24.76 -7.58
C VAL A 558 2.48 24.02 -8.56
N PRO A 559 1.88 22.86 -8.22
CA PRO A 559 0.95 22.23 -9.13
C PRO A 559 -0.22 23.14 -9.52
N GLU A 560 -0.54 23.16 -10.81
CA GLU A 560 -1.64 23.95 -11.38
C GLU A 560 -2.98 23.19 -11.39
N ILE A 561 -3.17 22.30 -10.42
CA ILE A 561 -4.38 21.50 -10.17
C ILE A 561 -4.64 21.40 -8.65
N PRO A 562 -5.83 20.94 -8.22
CA PRO A 562 -6.09 20.61 -6.82
C PRO A 562 -5.08 19.60 -6.28
N THR A 563 -4.35 20.00 -5.23
CA THR A 563 -3.31 19.19 -4.62
C THR A 563 -3.44 19.16 -3.10
N MET A 564 -3.27 17.97 -2.52
CA MET A 564 -3.22 17.74 -1.08
C MET A 564 -1.87 17.13 -0.70
N LEU A 565 -1.33 17.57 0.44
CA LEU A 565 -0.32 16.80 1.18
C LEU A 565 -0.97 16.28 2.46
N LEU A 566 -0.88 14.97 2.67
CA LEU A 566 -1.47 14.27 3.81
C LEU A 566 -0.36 13.76 4.71
N GLU A 567 -0.25 14.34 5.90
CA GLU A 567 0.54 13.80 6.99
C GLU A 567 -0.34 12.81 7.75
N LEU A 568 -0.25 11.53 7.40
CA LEU A 568 -1.22 10.52 7.85
C LEU A 568 -1.20 10.33 9.38
N LEU A 569 0.01 10.21 9.93
CA LEU A 569 0.33 9.98 11.34
C LEU A 569 1.76 10.44 11.61
N SER A 570 2.26 10.31 12.85
CA SER A 570 3.67 10.59 13.14
C SER A 570 4.56 9.33 13.14
N HIS A 571 5.61 9.32 12.31
CA HIS A 571 6.56 8.21 12.27
C HIS A 571 7.57 8.22 13.43
N GLN A 572 7.68 9.34 14.14
CA GLN A 572 8.51 9.46 15.35
C GLN A 572 7.75 9.08 16.64
N ASN A 573 6.42 8.98 16.56
CA ASN A 573 5.60 8.67 17.73
C ASN A 573 5.38 7.16 17.87
N PHE A 574 5.87 6.58 18.96
CA PHE A 574 5.75 5.14 19.22
C PHE A 574 4.30 4.63 19.15
N ALA A 575 3.34 5.34 19.76
CA ALA A 575 1.94 4.94 19.76
C ALA A 575 1.31 4.93 18.36
N ASP A 576 1.65 5.91 17.51
CA ASP A 576 1.22 5.92 16.12
C ASP A 576 1.86 4.74 15.36
N MET A 577 3.15 4.46 15.58
CA MET A 577 3.87 3.40 14.88
C MET A 577 3.46 1.98 15.27
N ARG A 578 2.95 1.76 16.49
CA ARG A 578 2.31 0.48 16.86
C ARG A 578 1.12 0.14 15.96
N LEU A 579 0.41 1.15 15.47
CA LEU A 579 -0.66 0.99 14.49
C LEU A 579 -0.11 1.03 13.07
N GLY A 580 0.79 1.97 12.80
CA GLY A 580 1.33 2.24 11.47
C GLY A 580 2.16 1.10 10.86
N LEU A 581 2.74 0.23 11.70
CA LEU A 581 3.44 -0.97 11.26
C LEU A 581 2.50 -2.17 10.98
N ASP A 582 1.21 -2.10 11.33
CA ASP A 582 0.24 -3.17 11.03
C ASP A 582 -0.25 -3.07 9.58
N PRO A 583 0.00 -4.07 8.71
CA PRO A 583 -0.50 -4.07 7.34
C PRO A 583 -2.03 -3.94 7.24
N SER A 584 -2.76 -4.43 8.23
CA SER A 584 -4.23 -4.30 8.29
C SER A 584 -4.66 -2.84 8.51
N PHE A 585 -3.92 -2.09 9.35
CA PHE A 585 -4.13 -0.65 9.52
C PHE A 585 -3.79 0.10 8.23
N ARG A 586 -2.66 -0.24 7.59
CA ARG A 586 -2.24 0.33 6.29
C ARG A 586 -3.32 0.14 5.22
N PHE A 587 -3.96 -1.03 5.17
CA PHE A 587 -5.09 -1.31 4.29
C PHE A 587 -6.28 -0.38 4.58
N VAL A 588 -6.70 -0.26 5.84
CA VAL A 588 -7.86 0.57 6.23
C VAL A 588 -7.59 2.05 5.95
N ALA A 589 -6.42 2.57 6.33
CA ALA A 589 -6.03 3.95 6.06
C ALA A 589 -6.01 4.24 4.55
N SER A 590 -5.42 3.36 3.75
CA SER A 590 -5.37 3.48 2.29
C SER A 590 -6.77 3.42 1.66
N ARG A 591 -7.64 2.52 2.14
CA ARG A 591 -9.04 2.43 1.69
C ARG A 591 -9.80 3.71 2.02
N ALA A 592 -9.57 4.31 3.18
CA ALA A 592 -10.19 5.58 3.56
C ALA A 592 -9.71 6.73 2.66
N ILE A 593 -8.43 6.80 2.33
CA ILE A 593 -7.87 7.77 1.38
C ILE A 593 -8.51 7.60 -0.01
N TYR A 594 -8.56 6.36 -0.53
CA TYR A 594 -9.23 6.04 -1.79
C TYR A 594 -10.71 6.50 -1.80
N LYS A 595 -11.48 6.17 -0.75
CA LYS A 595 -12.88 6.62 -0.62
C LYS A 595 -12.98 8.14 -0.63
N GLY A 596 -12.07 8.84 0.06
CA GLY A 596 -12.00 10.30 0.07
C GLY A 596 -11.73 10.89 -1.32
N ILE A 597 -10.77 10.33 -2.06
CA ILE A 597 -10.42 10.72 -3.44
C ILE A 597 -11.61 10.53 -4.36
N LEU A 598 -12.25 9.35 -4.34
CA LEU A 598 -13.42 9.04 -5.15
C LEU A 598 -14.57 10.03 -4.86
N ARG A 599 -14.86 10.28 -3.58
CA ARG A 599 -15.88 11.24 -3.15
C ARG A 599 -15.57 12.66 -3.61
N TYR A 600 -14.32 13.12 -3.47
CA TYR A 600 -13.92 14.46 -3.94
C TYR A 600 -14.10 14.59 -5.45
N LEU A 601 -13.58 13.65 -6.24
CA LEU A 601 -13.70 13.67 -7.70
C LEU A 601 -15.15 13.63 -8.15
N SER A 602 -15.99 12.87 -7.45
CA SER A 602 -17.43 12.77 -7.74
C SER A 602 -18.15 14.07 -7.39
N TYR A 603 -17.79 14.68 -6.25
CA TYR A 603 -18.30 15.98 -5.81
C TYR A 603 -18.01 17.09 -6.83
N ILE A 604 -16.75 17.27 -7.23
CA ILE A 604 -16.38 18.38 -8.11
C ILE A 604 -16.92 18.23 -9.53
N ASN A 605 -17.21 17.00 -9.95
CA ASN A 605 -17.73 16.71 -11.30
C ASN A 605 -19.25 16.50 -11.32
N GLY A 606 -19.92 16.45 -10.16
CA GLY A 606 -21.35 16.18 -10.07
C GLY A 606 -21.73 14.77 -10.55
N GLU A 607 -20.87 13.80 -10.28
CA GLU A 607 -21.04 12.39 -10.70
C GLU A 607 -21.49 11.53 -9.51
N GLU A 608 -22.23 10.46 -9.81
CA GLU A 608 -22.47 9.38 -8.85
C GLU A 608 -21.21 8.52 -8.68
N PHE A 609 -21.09 7.87 -7.53
CA PHE A 609 -19.98 6.98 -7.26
C PHE A 609 -20.40 5.72 -6.52
N VAL A 610 -19.61 4.68 -6.72
CA VAL A 610 -19.71 3.41 -6.02
C VAL A 610 -18.31 3.02 -5.56
N VAL A 611 -18.17 2.59 -4.30
CA VAL A 611 -16.88 2.14 -3.77
C VAL A 611 -16.66 0.67 -4.15
N GLN A 612 -15.42 0.27 -4.44
CA GLN A 612 -15.10 -1.12 -4.76
C GLN A 612 -15.36 -2.07 -3.56
N PRO A 613 -15.72 -3.35 -3.80
CA PRO A 613 -15.97 -4.30 -2.71
C PRO A 613 -14.74 -4.69 -1.89
N LEU A 614 -14.99 -5.37 -0.77
CA LEU A 614 -13.95 -6.06 -0.01
C LEU A 614 -13.69 -7.48 -0.58
N PRO A 615 -12.50 -8.06 -0.35
CA PRO A 615 -12.19 -9.43 -0.76
C PRO A 615 -13.19 -10.46 -0.24
N VAL A 616 -13.45 -11.50 -1.03
CA VAL A 616 -14.32 -12.60 -0.60
C VAL A 616 -13.71 -13.34 0.60
N LYS A 617 -14.58 -14.00 1.37
CA LYS A 617 -14.19 -14.82 2.52
C LYS A 617 -14.75 -16.23 2.37
N ASP A 618 -14.37 -17.11 3.30
CA ASP A 618 -14.90 -18.47 3.39
C ASP A 618 -14.75 -19.25 2.07
N PHE A 619 -13.60 -19.08 1.42
CA PHE A 619 -13.34 -19.70 0.13
C PHE A 619 -13.05 -21.20 0.31
N SER A 620 -13.56 -22.03 -0.60
CA SER A 620 -13.31 -23.47 -0.62
C SER A 620 -13.28 -24.03 -2.03
N VAL A 621 -12.49 -25.10 -2.20
CA VAL A 621 -12.45 -25.90 -3.42
C VAL A 621 -12.74 -27.34 -3.05
N ALA A 622 -13.72 -27.95 -3.71
CA ALA A 622 -14.03 -29.37 -3.63
C ALA A 622 -13.75 -30.04 -4.97
N ILE A 623 -13.43 -31.34 -4.97
CA ILE A 623 -13.28 -32.13 -6.20
C ILE A 623 -14.45 -33.09 -6.32
N LYS A 624 -15.13 -33.04 -7.48
CA LYS A 624 -16.16 -34.01 -7.86
C LYS A 624 -16.00 -34.36 -9.34
N ASP A 625 -15.92 -35.65 -9.68
CA ASP A 625 -15.85 -36.13 -11.06
C ASP A 625 -14.83 -35.38 -11.94
N ARG A 626 -13.60 -35.19 -11.41
CA ARG A 626 -12.50 -34.42 -12.03
C ARG A 626 -12.81 -32.94 -12.31
N THR A 627 -13.74 -32.37 -11.58
CA THR A 627 -14.10 -30.96 -11.62
C THR A 627 -13.82 -30.34 -10.26
N ALA A 628 -13.09 -29.21 -10.24
CA ALA A 628 -13.01 -28.34 -9.08
C ALA A 628 -14.32 -27.56 -8.97
N ILE A 629 -14.99 -27.64 -7.83
CA ILE A 629 -16.16 -26.84 -7.46
C ILE A 629 -15.69 -25.82 -6.45
N LEU A 630 -15.77 -24.55 -6.83
CA LEU A 630 -15.33 -23.40 -6.06
C LEU A 630 -16.55 -22.77 -5.39
N GLU A 631 -16.45 -22.41 -4.11
CA GLU A 631 -17.51 -21.71 -3.37
C GLU A 631 -16.91 -20.67 -2.42
N TRP A 632 -17.54 -19.49 -2.30
CA TRP A 632 -17.10 -18.40 -1.42
C TRP A 632 -18.27 -17.60 -0.87
N GLN A 633 -17.99 -16.61 -0.02
CA GLN A 633 -18.98 -15.66 0.51
C GLN A 633 -18.52 -14.21 0.32
N PRO A 634 -19.44 -13.25 0.10
CA PRO A 634 -19.12 -11.83 0.10
C PRO A 634 -18.68 -11.35 1.49
N SER A 635 -17.78 -10.36 1.50
CA SER A 635 -17.45 -9.58 2.69
C SER A 635 -18.13 -8.21 2.61
N LEU A 636 -19.10 -7.97 3.48
CA LEU A 636 -19.80 -6.69 3.54
C LEU A 636 -18.92 -5.61 4.18
N ASP A 637 -18.84 -4.43 3.57
CA ASP A 637 -18.17 -3.27 4.14
C ASP A 637 -19.15 -2.49 5.04
N ARG A 638 -19.04 -2.67 6.35
CA ARG A 638 -19.90 -1.98 7.32
C ARG A 638 -19.70 -0.47 7.35
N LEU A 639 -18.63 0.06 6.76
CA LEU A 639 -18.34 1.49 6.71
C LEU A 639 -18.74 2.12 5.37
N GLU A 640 -19.22 1.33 4.40
CA GLU A 640 -19.52 1.79 3.06
C GLU A 640 -20.55 0.88 2.37
N GLU A 641 -21.83 1.26 2.46
CA GLU A 641 -22.95 0.49 1.91
C GLU A 641 -22.90 0.34 0.38
N THR A 642 -22.26 1.27 -0.34
CA THR A 642 -22.12 1.17 -1.80
C THR A 642 -21.14 0.08 -2.24
N ALA A 643 -20.36 -0.50 -1.32
CA ALA A 643 -19.31 -1.46 -1.64
C ALA A 643 -19.80 -2.91 -1.82
N ASP A 644 -21.11 -3.15 -1.81
CA ASP A 644 -21.63 -4.50 -1.98
C ASP A 644 -21.29 -5.07 -3.37
N PRO A 645 -20.97 -6.38 -3.46
CA PRO A 645 -20.60 -7.02 -4.71
C PRO A 645 -21.81 -7.32 -5.59
N GLU A 646 -21.65 -7.13 -6.90
CA GLU A 646 -22.62 -7.47 -7.95
C GLU A 646 -22.23 -8.73 -8.75
N GLY A 647 -21.00 -9.22 -8.54
CA GLY A 647 -20.46 -10.42 -9.15
C GLY A 647 -19.02 -10.63 -8.73
N TYR A 648 -18.34 -11.57 -9.38
CA TYR A 648 -16.97 -11.97 -9.05
C TYR A 648 -16.15 -12.26 -10.30
N ILE A 649 -14.83 -12.21 -10.17
CA ILE A 649 -13.90 -12.70 -11.20
C ILE A 649 -13.11 -13.86 -10.59
N VAL A 650 -13.11 -15.00 -11.26
CA VAL A 650 -12.32 -16.18 -10.88
C VAL A 650 -11.08 -16.24 -11.77
N TYR A 651 -9.91 -16.12 -11.16
CA TYR A 651 -8.62 -16.27 -11.82
C TYR A 651 -8.10 -17.69 -11.64
N THR A 652 -7.57 -18.29 -12.70
CA THR A 652 -7.03 -19.65 -12.69
C THR A 652 -5.56 -19.66 -13.07
N ARG A 653 -4.77 -20.43 -12.31
CA ARG A 653 -3.37 -20.74 -12.61
C ARG A 653 -3.20 -22.25 -12.67
N VAL A 654 -2.59 -22.77 -13.74
CA VAL A 654 -2.39 -24.22 -13.93
C VAL A 654 -0.90 -24.57 -13.92
N THR A 655 -0.46 -25.21 -12.85
CA THR A 655 0.96 -25.47 -12.58
C THR A 655 1.28 -26.96 -12.70
N ASP A 656 2.46 -27.27 -13.25
CA ASP A 656 3.04 -28.61 -13.13
C ASP A 656 3.60 -28.80 -11.71
N PRO A 657 3.23 -29.85 -10.96
CA PRO A 657 3.78 -30.11 -9.64
C PRO A 657 5.31 -30.08 -9.60
N SER A 658 6.00 -30.54 -10.65
CA SER A 658 7.47 -30.55 -10.67
C SER A 658 8.10 -29.17 -10.87
N ALA A 659 7.32 -28.18 -11.30
CA ALA A 659 7.77 -26.79 -11.48
C ALA A 659 7.60 -25.95 -10.19
N VAL A 660 6.94 -26.49 -9.16
CA VAL A 660 6.81 -25.84 -7.87
C VAL A 660 8.14 -25.95 -7.12
N VAL A 661 8.96 -24.90 -7.24
CA VAL A 661 10.19 -24.75 -6.48
C VAL A 661 9.95 -23.78 -5.31
N TYR A 662 10.22 -24.27 -4.11
CA TYR A 662 10.20 -23.51 -2.86
C TYR A 662 11.61 -23.21 -2.35
N ASN A 663 11.82 -21.94 -1.96
CA ASN A 663 13.04 -21.38 -1.38
C ASN A 663 14.31 -21.67 -2.20
N GLY A 664 14.33 -21.21 -3.45
CA GLY A 664 15.53 -21.07 -4.26
C GLY A 664 15.84 -19.59 -4.45
N SER A 665 17.11 -19.23 -4.64
CA SER A 665 17.63 -17.87 -4.79
C SER A 665 17.06 -17.04 -5.96
N GLU A 666 15.93 -17.44 -6.55
CA GLU A 666 15.25 -16.88 -7.72
C GLU A 666 13.93 -16.19 -7.30
N PRO A 667 13.85 -14.85 -7.35
CA PRO A 667 12.65 -14.05 -7.15
C PRO A 667 11.54 -14.31 -8.18
N GLY A 668 10.90 -15.48 -8.13
CA GLY A 668 9.81 -15.83 -9.02
C GLY A 668 9.65 -17.30 -9.28
N ASN A 669 9.59 -18.13 -8.22
CA ASN A 669 9.29 -19.56 -8.24
C ASN A 669 8.57 -19.93 -9.54
N GLY A 670 9.11 -20.86 -10.35
CA GLY A 670 8.67 -21.25 -11.71
C GLY A 670 7.21 -21.71 -11.85
N LYS A 671 6.30 -20.99 -11.23
CA LYS A 671 4.85 -21.07 -11.21
C LYS A 671 4.38 -20.52 -12.55
N SER A 672 3.35 -21.16 -13.10
CA SER A 672 2.57 -20.54 -14.16
C SER A 672 1.93 -19.23 -13.67
N GLY A 673 1.52 -18.35 -14.57
CA GLY A 673 0.81 -17.12 -14.21
C GLY A 673 -0.69 -17.37 -14.06
N PHE A 674 -1.38 -16.49 -13.35
CA PHE A 674 -2.84 -16.45 -13.42
C PHE A 674 -3.28 -15.90 -14.78
N ASP A 675 -4.39 -16.43 -15.29
CA ASP A 675 -5.06 -15.91 -16.48
C ASP A 675 -5.69 -14.51 -16.26
N ASN A 676 -6.42 -14.00 -17.24
CA ASN A 676 -7.11 -12.71 -17.15
C ASN A 676 -8.45 -12.77 -16.38
N GLY A 677 -8.78 -13.92 -15.79
CA GLY A 677 -10.00 -14.14 -15.03
C GLY A 677 -11.26 -14.36 -15.87
N VAL A 678 -12.25 -14.96 -15.24
CA VAL A 678 -13.59 -15.21 -15.80
C VAL A 678 -14.64 -14.58 -14.90
N TYR A 679 -15.49 -13.71 -15.46
CA TYR A 679 -16.61 -13.13 -14.71
C TYR A 679 -17.68 -14.20 -14.39
N VAL A 680 -18.15 -14.18 -13.14
CA VAL A 680 -19.22 -15.04 -12.65
C VAL A 680 -20.22 -14.21 -11.83
N SER A 681 -21.51 -14.49 -11.98
CA SER A 681 -22.56 -13.72 -11.30
C SER A 681 -22.94 -14.27 -9.91
N GLY A 682 -22.51 -15.49 -9.58
CA GLY A 682 -22.83 -16.16 -8.32
C GLY A 682 -21.59 -16.51 -7.51
N ASN A 683 -21.81 -17.03 -6.30
CA ASN A 683 -20.73 -17.33 -5.35
C ASN A 683 -20.14 -18.73 -5.52
N SER A 684 -20.30 -19.31 -6.71
CA SER A 684 -19.76 -20.62 -7.04
C SER A 684 -19.35 -20.69 -8.51
N TYR A 685 -18.35 -21.51 -8.79
CA TYR A 685 -17.88 -21.75 -10.15
C TYR A 685 -17.31 -23.16 -10.27
N SER A 686 -17.23 -23.70 -11.48
CA SER A 686 -16.73 -25.05 -11.71
C SER A 686 -15.69 -25.07 -12.83
N VAL A 687 -14.58 -25.77 -12.60
CA VAL A 687 -13.44 -25.85 -13.53
C VAL A 687 -13.04 -27.30 -13.73
N ALA A 688 -13.02 -27.74 -14.99
CA ALA A 688 -12.55 -29.09 -15.33
C ALA A 688 -11.04 -29.22 -15.10
N MET A 689 -10.62 -30.34 -14.52
CA MET A 689 -9.22 -30.58 -14.12
C MET A 689 -8.59 -31.75 -14.87
N ALA A 690 -7.35 -31.55 -15.32
CA ALA A 690 -6.51 -32.60 -15.87
C ALA A 690 -5.68 -33.32 -14.77
N PRO A 691 -5.59 -34.67 -14.79
CA PRO A 691 -4.69 -35.40 -13.89
C PRO A 691 -3.20 -35.04 -14.08
N GLY A 692 -2.48 -34.94 -12.96
CA GLY A 692 -1.06 -34.58 -12.90
C GLY A 692 -0.79 -33.07 -13.00
N LYS A 693 -1.82 -32.22 -12.85
CA LYS A 693 -1.70 -30.76 -12.79
C LYS A 693 -2.33 -30.23 -11.51
N ILE A 694 -1.83 -29.08 -11.04
CA ILE A 694 -2.39 -28.33 -9.94
C ILE A 694 -3.12 -27.11 -10.52
N TYR A 695 -4.35 -26.92 -10.09
CA TYR A 695 -5.14 -25.73 -10.40
C TYR A 695 -5.19 -24.89 -9.13
N SER A 696 -4.70 -23.65 -9.21
CA SER A 696 -4.82 -22.65 -8.16
C SER A 696 -5.82 -21.58 -8.58
N PHE A 697 -6.58 -21.09 -7.61
CA PHE A 697 -7.65 -20.14 -7.83
C PHE A 697 -7.56 -18.98 -6.85
N LYS A 698 -7.87 -17.79 -7.33
CA LYS A 698 -8.19 -16.63 -6.51
C LYS A 698 -9.45 -15.98 -7.04
N VAL A 699 -10.20 -15.34 -6.15
CA VAL A 699 -11.47 -14.71 -6.47
C VAL A 699 -11.43 -13.26 -6.02
N THR A 700 -11.87 -12.36 -6.89
CA THR A 700 -12.14 -10.96 -6.57
C THR A 700 -13.63 -10.70 -6.67
N ALA A 701 -14.13 -9.80 -5.83
CA ALA A 701 -15.48 -9.26 -5.90
C ALA A 701 -15.50 -8.01 -6.79
N VAL A 702 -16.56 -7.82 -7.57
CA VAL A 702 -16.72 -6.66 -8.46
C VAL A 702 -18.09 -6.02 -8.31
N ASN A 703 -18.14 -4.70 -8.50
CA ASN A 703 -19.37 -3.92 -8.66
C ASN A 703 -19.14 -2.76 -9.65
N ALA A 704 -20.09 -1.85 -9.79
CA ALA A 704 -19.94 -0.66 -10.64
C ALA A 704 -18.74 0.24 -10.26
N GLY A 705 -18.29 0.20 -9.00
CA GLY A 705 -17.20 0.99 -8.46
C GLY A 705 -15.80 0.47 -8.76
N GLY A 706 -15.64 -0.85 -8.92
CA GLY A 706 -14.36 -1.47 -9.21
C GLY A 706 -14.25 -2.92 -8.78
N GLU A 707 -13.00 -3.37 -8.61
CA GLU A 707 -12.62 -4.72 -8.24
C GLU A 707 -11.92 -4.77 -6.86
N SER A 708 -12.27 -5.74 -6.03
CA SER A 708 -11.65 -5.90 -4.71
C SER A 708 -10.20 -6.40 -4.81
N PHE A 709 -9.50 -6.42 -3.66
CA PHE A 709 -8.30 -7.27 -3.54
C PHE A 709 -8.69 -8.75 -3.68
N GLU A 710 -7.69 -9.58 -3.99
CA GLU A 710 -7.86 -11.02 -4.12
C GLU A 710 -8.14 -11.72 -2.78
N SER A 711 -8.86 -12.84 -2.87
CA SER A 711 -8.94 -13.84 -1.80
C SER A 711 -7.58 -14.47 -1.52
N GLU A 712 -7.49 -15.28 -0.46
CA GLU A 712 -6.45 -16.30 -0.37
C GLU A 712 -6.46 -17.21 -1.61
N ILE A 713 -5.31 -17.82 -1.92
CA ILE A 713 -5.18 -18.71 -3.07
C ILE A 713 -5.37 -20.15 -2.61
N LEU A 714 -6.43 -20.78 -3.12
CA LEU A 714 -6.71 -22.19 -2.88
C LEU A 714 -6.32 -23.02 -4.09
N SER A 715 -5.86 -24.24 -3.86
CA SER A 715 -5.37 -25.14 -4.89
C SER A 715 -5.99 -26.54 -4.79
N ALA A 716 -6.12 -27.19 -5.94
CA ALA A 716 -6.55 -28.56 -6.05
C ALA A 716 -5.73 -29.30 -7.11
N GLY A 717 -5.48 -30.58 -6.91
CA GLY A 717 -4.69 -31.41 -7.82
C GLY A 717 -5.15 -32.85 -7.82
N ILE A 718 -5.22 -33.45 -9.01
CA ILE A 718 -5.59 -34.85 -9.18
C ILE A 718 -4.32 -35.65 -9.46
N SER A 719 -3.94 -36.54 -8.55
CA SER A 719 -2.81 -37.45 -8.75
C SER A 719 -3.08 -38.45 -9.85
N ARG A 720 -2.03 -38.83 -10.59
CA ARG A 720 -2.09 -39.92 -11.56
C ARG A 720 -2.03 -41.30 -10.89
N GLU A 721 -1.43 -41.39 -9.71
CA GLU A 721 -1.24 -42.65 -8.99
C GLU A 721 -2.51 -43.04 -8.23
N ASN A 722 -3.03 -42.13 -7.38
CA ASN A 722 -4.22 -42.37 -6.56
C ASN A 722 -5.26 -41.24 -6.74
N PRO A 723 -5.96 -41.19 -7.89
CA PRO A 723 -6.89 -40.09 -8.20
C PRO A 723 -8.09 -39.99 -7.26
N SER A 724 -8.49 -41.09 -6.60
CA SER A 724 -9.62 -41.13 -5.66
C SER A 724 -9.24 -40.82 -4.22
N SER A 725 -7.94 -40.85 -3.88
CA SER A 725 -7.46 -40.56 -2.52
C SER A 725 -7.12 -39.08 -2.44
N VAL A 726 -8.11 -38.26 -2.08
CA VAL A 726 -8.01 -36.79 -2.00
C VAL A 726 -7.73 -36.37 -0.57
N ILE A 727 -6.60 -35.71 -0.30
CA ILE A 727 -6.29 -35.10 1.01
C ILE A 727 -6.92 -33.70 1.08
N MET A 728 -7.51 -33.35 2.23
CA MET A 728 -8.00 -32.00 2.47
C MET A 728 -6.90 -31.14 3.10
N VAL A 729 -6.56 -30.03 2.45
CA VAL A 729 -5.65 -29.01 2.99
C VAL A 729 -6.48 -27.85 3.52
N LEU A 730 -6.44 -27.62 4.83
CA LEU A 730 -7.07 -26.47 5.47
C LEU A 730 -6.03 -25.36 5.65
N ASN A 731 -6.21 -24.23 4.97
CA ASN A 731 -5.37 -23.06 5.17
C ASN A 731 -5.88 -22.24 6.35
N ASN A 732 -5.14 -22.24 7.46
CA ASN A 732 -5.44 -21.45 8.65
C ASN A 732 -4.47 -20.26 8.81
N PHE A 733 -3.46 -20.13 7.95
CA PHE A 733 -2.49 -19.05 8.05
C PHE A 733 -2.91 -17.81 7.23
N THR A 734 -3.75 -16.98 7.84
CA THR A 734 -4.27 -15.75 7.25
C THR A 734 -3.69 -14.48 7.90
N ARG A 735 -2.83 -14.65 8.91
CA ARG A 735 -2.30 -13.55 9.70
C ARG A 735 -1.41 -12.60 8.89
N VAL A 736 -1.69 -11.33 9.07
CA VAL A 736 -0.80 -10.18 8.86
C VAL A 736 -0.84 -9.32 10.12
N ALA A 737 0.30 -8.82 10.57
CA ALA A 737 0.42 -8.15 11.86
C ALA A 737 1.66 -7.24 11.93
N ALA A 738 1.60 -6.23 12.80
CA ALA A 738 2.77 -5.46 13.24
C ALA A 738 3.73 -6.33 14.08
N PRO A 739 5.00 -5.91 14.21
CA PRO A 739 5.91 -6.48 15.20
C PRO A 739 5.34 -6.42 16.62
N ALA A 740 5.71 -7.37 17.47
CA ALA A 740 5.42 -7.29 18.88
C ALA A 740 6.05 -6.01 19.48
N SER A 741 5.41 -5.40 20.46
CA SER A 741 5.84 -4.11 21.03
C SER A 741 5.62 -4.07 22.53
N TYR A 742 6.43 -3.32 23.27
CA TYR A 742 6.25 -3.11 24.71
C TYR A 742 6.44 -1.64 25.11
N ALA A 743 5.87 -1.27 26.25
CA ALA A 743 6.18 -0.04 26.97
C ALA A 743 6.22 -0.36 28.48
N THR A 744 7.13 0.24 29.22
CA THR A 744 7.19 0.09 30.68
C THR A 744 6.06 0.87 31.35
N ASP A 745 5.62 0.42 32.53
CA ASP A 745 4.51 1.06 33.27
C ASP A 745 4.78 2.54 33.58
N ASP A 746 6.04 2.90 33.81
CA ASP A 746 6.50 4.28 34.04
C ASP A 746 6.74 5.08 32.75
N SER A 747 6.49 4.47 31.59
CA SER A 747 6.72 5.01 30.24
C SER A 747 8.17 5.40 29.94
N SER A 748 9.14 5.04 30.79
CA SER A 748 10.56 5.39 30.57
C SER A 748 11.17 4.65 29.38
N ARG A 749 10.70 3.43 29.08
CA ARG A 749 11.18 2.64 27.96
C ARG A 749 10.05 2.08 27.11
N ALA A 750 10.29 1.99 25.82
CA ALA A 750 9.39 1.35 24.87
C ALA A 750 10.14 0.87 23.62
N GLY A 751 9.56 -0.07 22.88
CA GLY A 751 10.14 -0.50 21.62
C GLY A 751 9.43 -1.68 20.97
N PHE A 752 9.96 -2.06 19.82
CA PHE A 752 9.52 -3.23 19.05
C PHE A 752 10.44 -4.43 19.34
N MET A 753 9.85 -5.62 19.37
CA MET A 753 10.49 -6.88 19.80
C MET A 753 10.60 -7.85 18.63
N ASP A 754 11.35 -7.45 17.61
CA ASP A 754 11.50 -8.21 16.36
C ASP A 754 12.00 -9.63 16.59
N GLY A 755 12.89 -9.82 17.57
CA GLY A 755 13.40 -11.14 17.95
C GLY A 755 12.37 -12.05 18.62
N VAL A 756 11.21 -11.52 19.04
CA VAL A 756 10.10 -12.31 19.58
C VAL A 756 9.06 -12.58 18.49
N ASP A 757 8.58 -11.53 17.83
CA ASP A 757 7.77 -11.63 16.62
C ASP A 757 7.93 -10.33 15.82
N ALA A 758 8.62 -10.41 14.67
CA ALA A 758 8.77 -9.30 13.74
C ALA A 758 7.47 -8.93 12.99
N GLY A 759 6.36 -9.59 13.32
CA GLY A 759 5.09 -9.43 12.63
C GLY A 759 5.04 -10.27 11.36
N VAL A 760 4.03 -9.99 10.53
CA VAL A 760 3.83 -10.66 9.24
C VAL A 760 3.29 -9.63 8.25
N ALA A 761 4.10 -9.28 7.25
CA ALA A 761 3.71 -8.32 6.22
C ALA A 761 2.66 -8.91 5.24
N TRP A 762 1.91 -8.02 4.58
CA TRP A 762 1.02 -8.37 3.47
C TRP A 762 1.85 -8.63 2.20
N HIS A 763 1.97 -9.89 1.78
CA HIS A 763 2.86 -10.38 0.72
C HIS A 763 4.35 -10.12 0.92
N ARG A 764 4.78 -8.87 1.10
CA ARG A 764 6.18 -8.46 1.25
C ARG A 764 6.29 -7.24 2.17
N GLU A 765 7.41 -7.13 2.89
CA GLU A 765 7.81 -5.92 3.61
C GLU A 765 8.88 -5.19 2.80
N ILE A 766 8.72 -3.86 2.69
CA ILE A 766 9.55 -2.98 1.85
C ILE A 766 10.06 -1.76 2.61
N ALA A 767 9.74 -1.61 3.89
CA ALA A 767 10.09 -0.45 4.71
C ALA A 767 10.99 -0.80 5.92
N TYR A 768 11.17 -2.09 6.23
CA TYR A 768 12.00 -2.53 7.35
C TYR A 768 13.49 -2.24 7.10
N VAL A 769 14.12 -1.50 8.03
CA VAL A 769 15.57 -1.16 7.97
C VAL A 769 16.41 -1.96 8.96
N GLY A 770 15.79 -2.44 10.05
CA GLY A 770 16.45 -3.26 11.07
C GLY A 770 15.83 -3.10 12.46
N PRO A 771 16.28 -3.91 13.44
CA PRO A 771 15.76 -3.87 14.79
C PRO A 771 16.07 -2.55 15.50
N MET A 772 15.16 -2.15 16.39
CA MET A 772 15.32 -0.98 17.24
C MET A 772 16.45 -1.22 18.27
N THR A 773 17.37 -0.27 18.38
CA THR A 773 18.56 -0.33 19.24
C THR A 773 18.46 0.58 20.46
N GLU A 774 17.70 1.67 20.39
CA GLU A 774 17.50 2.59 21.52
C GLU A 774 16.03 2.58 21.97
N THR A 775 15.79 2.30 23.26
CA THR A 775 14.46 2.09 23.85
C THR A 775 14.13 3.04 24.99
N ASP A 776 15.09 3.79 25.52
CA ASP A 776 14.86 4.82 26.54
C ASP A 776 14.28 6.08 25.89
N ARG A 777 13.11 6.51 26.34
CA ARG A 777 12.42 7.69 25.81
C ARG A 777 13.14 8.99 26.11
N ASN A 778 14.03 8.99 27.10
CA ASN A 778 14.77 10.19 27.52
C ASN A 778 16.03 10.43 26.68
N GLU A 779 16.43 9.48 25.83
CA GLU A 779 17.58 9.66 24.95
C GLU A 779 17.27 10.71 23.88
N PRO A 780 17.99 11.84 23.85
CA PRO A 780 17.67 12.97 23.00
C PRO A 780 18.08 12.70 21.55
N TRP A 781 17.36 13.32 20.63
CA TRP A 781 17.80 13.43 19.24
C TRP A 781 18.99 14.38 19.14
N VAL A 782 20.06 13.95 18.45
CA VAL A 782 21.25 14.76 18.18
C VAL A 782 21.32 15.16 16.70
N ASP A 783 21.25 14.16 15.83
CA ASP A 783 21.21 14.28 14.37
C ASP A 783 20.56 13.03 13.77
N ASP A 784 20.52 12.92 12.44
CA ASP A 784 19.86 11.77 11.79
C ASP A 784 20.65 10.45 11.89
N ASP A 785 21.95 10.51 12.19
CA ASP A 785 22.80 9.34 12.46
C ASP A 785 22.75 8.93 13.94
N ASN A 786 22.33 9.84 14.83
CA ASN A 786 22.09 9.59 16.25
C ASN A 786 20.74 10.18 16.72
N PRO A 787 19.62 9.49 16.42
CA PRO A 787 18.29 10.08 16.59
C PRO A 787 17.67 9.88 17.98
N GLY A 788 18.38 9.24 18.93
CA GLY A 788 17.88 8.99 20.28
C GLY A 788 16.79 7.90 20.32
N PHE A 789 15.75 8.10 21.12
CA PHE A 789 14.64 7.16 21.27
C PHE A 789 14.06 6.69 19.92
N GLY A 790 14.00 5.38 19.71
CA GLY A 790 13.52 4.81 18.45
C GLY A 790 14.63 4.45 17.47
N ALA A 791 15.89 4.84 17.72
CA ALA A 791 17.02 4.54 16.84
C ALA A 791 17.01 3.06 16.45
N SER A 792 17.18 2.78 15.16
CA SER A 792 17.11 1.44 14.59
C SER A 792 18.34 1.13 13.74
N SER A 793 18.65 -0.16 13.61
CA SER A 793 19.73 -0.66 12.76
C SER A 793 19.50 -0.33 11.27
N PHE A 794 20.57 -0.35 10.48
CA PHE A 794 20.60 -0.10 9.03
C PHE A 794 20.86 -1.38 8.20
N GLU A 795 20.88 -2.56 8.84
CA GLU A 795 21.29 -3.84 8.23
C GLU A 795 20.50 -4.20 6.95
N PHE A 796 19.24 -3.76 6.86
CA PHE A 796 18.27 -4.25 5.90
C PHE A 796 17.76 -3.18 4.92
N GLU A 797 18.39 -2.01 4.87
CA GLU A 797 17.98 -0.91 4.00
C GLU A 797 17.92 -1.32 2.52
N GLY A 798 16.85 -0.90 1.82
CA GLY A 798 16.64 -1.23 0.42
C GLY A 798 16.44 -2.72 0.13
N GLN A 799 16.15 -3.55 1.14
CA GLN A 799 15.81 -4.95 0.96
C GLN A 799 14.29 -5.17 0.93
N VAL A 800 13.88 -6.32 0.39
CA VAL A 800 12.49 -6.76 0.33
C VAL A 800 12.41 -8.09 1.05
N PHE A 801 11.51 -8.19 2.02
CA PHE A 801 11.31 -9.40 2.82
C PHE A 801 9.96 -10.04 2.50
N ALA A 802 9.89 -11.37 2.55
CA ALA A 802 8.67 -12.11 2.35
C ALA A 802 7.74 -11.96 3.57
N GLY A 803 6.48 -11.68 3.29
CA GLY A 803 5.38 -11.73 4.25
C GLY A 803 4.47 -12.93 3.99
N ASN A 804 3.19 -12.78 4.30
CA ASN A 804 2.20 -13.81 4.01
C ASN A 804 1.89 -13.84 2.50
N SER A 805 2.24 -14.93 1.83
CA SER A 805 1.97 -15.10 0.39
C SER A 805 0.53 -15.50 0.07
N PHE A 806 -0.21 -16.03 1.06
CA PHE A 806 -1.56 -16.62 0.91
C PHE A 806 -1.66 -17.76 -0.12
N ASP A 807 -0.54 -18.35 -0.54
CA ASP A 807 -0.43 -19.38 -1.60
C ASP A 807 0.20 -20.69 -1.08
N TYR A 808 0.06 -20.97 0.22
CA TYR A 808 0.62 -22.18 0.86
C TYR A 808 -0.06 -23.50 0.47
N PRO A 809 -1.37 -23.55 0.13
CA PRO A 809 -1.98 -24.76 -0.40
C PRO A 809 -1.29 -25.30 -1.66
N LEU A 810 -0.68 -24.45 -2.49
CA LEU A 810 0.12 -24.89 -3.63
C LEU A 810 1.37 -25.66 -3.17
N ILE A 811 2.06 -25.16 -2.14
CA ILE A 811 3.31 -25.73 -1.63
C ILE A 811 3.06 -27.11 -1.01
N HIS A 812 2.09 -27.20 -0.10
CA HIS A 812 1.69 -28.46 0.52
C HIS A 812 1.11 -29.42 -0.52
N GLY A 813 0.24 -28.92 -1.40
CA GLY A 813 -0.37 -29.68 -2.47
C GLY A 813 0.61 -30.31 -3.45
N ALA A 814 1.67 -29.60 -3.83
CA ALA A 814 2.73 -30.14 -4.68
C ALA A 814 3.45 -31.32 -4.01
N ALA A 815 3.78 -31.20 -2.72
CA ALA A 815 4.41 -32.26 -1.94
C ALA A 815 3.46 -33.47 -1.76
N ILE A 816 2.17 -33.22 -1.54
CA ILE A 816 1.12 -34.25 -1.48
C ILE A 816 0.99 -35.01 -2.81
N MET A 817 0.95 -34.29 -3.94
CA MET A 817 0.91 -34.90 -5.27
C MET A 817 2.15 -35.74 -5.56
N LYS A 818 3.32 -35.28 -5.14
CA LYS A 818 4.56 -36.03 -5.25
C LYS A 818 4.59 -37.29 -4.38
N ALA A 819 3.87 -37.30 -3.26
CA ALA A 819 3.62 -38.49 -2.45
C ALA A 819 2.56 -39.44 -3.04
N GLY A 820 2.01 -39.13 -4.22
CA GLY A 820 1.10 -40.00 -4.97
C GLY A 820 -0.38 -39.76 -4.69
N TYR A 821 -0.76 -38.76 -3.88
CA TYR A 821 -2.15 -38.49 -3.50
C TYR A 821 -2.73 -37.26 -4.21
N SER A 822 -4.04 -37.28 -4.45
CA SER A 822 -4.75 -36.08 -4.87
C SER A 822 -4.95 -35.15 -3.67
N PHE A 823 -5.25 -33.88 -3.91
CA PHE A 823 -5.60 -32.95 -2.82
C PHE A 823 -6.58 -31.89 -3.28
N THR A 824 -7.28 -31.32 -2.32
CA THR A 824 -8.08 -30.10 -2.48
C THR A 824 -7.87 -29.22 -1.26
N SER A 825 -8.20 -27.94 -1.35
CA SER A 825 -8.00 -27.03 -0.22
C SER A 825 -9.21 -26.15 0.09
N ALA A 826 -9.31 -25.74 1.35
CA ALA A 826 -10.31 -24.80 1.82
C ALA A 826 -9.73 -23.87 2.88
N ALA A 827 -10.34 -22.69 3.04
CA ALA A 827 -10.11 -21.84 4.19
C ALA A 827 -10.48 -22.60 5.47
N ALA A 828 -9.70 -22.46 6.54
CA ALA A 828 -10.02 -23.09 7.82
C ALA A 828 -11.35 -22.58 8.42
N SER A 829 -11.81 -21.38 8.03
CA SER A 829 -13.08 -20.79 8.47
C SER A 829 -14.34 -21.51 7.96
N VAL A 830 -14.20 -22.42 6.99
CA VAL A 830 -15.32 -23.26 6.52
C VAL A 830 -15.26 -24.69 7.04
N ALA A 831 -14.29 -25.05 7.86
CA ALA A 831 -14.04 -26.44 8.25
C ALA A 831 -15.26 -27.13 8.90
N ASP A 832 -16.08 -26.39 9.64
CA ASP A 832 -17.32 -26.85 10.27
C ASP A 832 -18.47 -27.13 9.29
N ARG A 833 -18.41 -26.53 8.09
CA ARG A 833 -19.34 -26.74 6.97
C ARG A 833 -18.91 -27.88 6.05
N LEU A 834 -17.66 -28.33 6.14
CA LEU A 834 -17.12 -29.42 5.32
C LEU A 834 -17.41 -30.81 5.91
N ASN A 835 -17.66 -31.79 5.05
CA ASN A 835 -17.70 -33.19 5.47
C ASN A 835 -16.27 -33.79 5.50
N LEU A 836 -15.50 -33.45 6.53
CA LEU A 836 -14.11 -33.90 6.68
C LEU A 836 -13.96 -35.43 6.67
N SER A 837 -14.98 -36.19 7.09
CA SER A 837 -14.95 -37.67 7.08
C SER A 837 -14.84 -38.29 5.68
N SER A 838 -15.07 -37.50 4.62
CA SER A 838 -14.88 -37.95 3.23
C SER A 838 -13.41 -37.99 2.82
N TYR A 839 -12.50 -37.40 3.61
CA TYR A 839 -11.08 -37.30 3.29
C TYR A 839 -10.27 -38.26 4.17
N PRO A 840 -9.36 -39.06 3.58
CA PRO A 840 -8.55 -40.02 4.31
C PRO A 840 -7.58 -39.34 5.28
N ALA A 841 -7.16 -38.11 5.01
CA ALA A 841 -6.39 -37.25 5.91
C ALA A 841 -6.75 -35.76 5.72
N VAL A 842 -6.49 -34.97 6.77
CA VAL A 842 -6.55 -33.50 6.79
C VAL A 842 -5.17 -32.97 7.13
N ASP A 843 -4.68 -32.01 6.33
CA ASP A 843 -3.47 -31.24 6.54
C ASP A 843 -3.85 -29.80 6.92
N LEU A 844 -3.51 -29.37 8.13
CA LEU A 844 -3.85 -28.05 8.67
C LEU A 844 -2.60 -27.16 8.72
N ILE A 845 -2.60 -26.15 7.85
CA ILE A 845 -1.52 -25.16 7.73
C ILE A 845 -1.77 -24.03 8.72
N CYS A 846 -0.95 -23.92 9.77
CA CYS A 846 -1.06 -22.85 10.75
C CYS A 846 0.02 -21.77 10.61
N GLY A 847 1.10 -21.98 9.85
CA GLY A 847 2.12 -20.94 9.62
C GLY A 847 2.57 -20.21 10.88
N LYS A 848 2.57 -18.87 10.83
CA LYS A 848 2.76 -17.96 11.99
C LYS A 848 1.45 -17.48 12.61
N GLN A 849 0.34 -18.17 12.37
CA GLN A 849 -0.94 -17.83 12.98
C GLN A 849 -0.78 -17.80 14.50
N ILE A 850 -1.18 -16.69 15.12
CA ILE A 850 -1.21 -16.50 16.57
C ILE A 850 -2.15 -15.33 16.86
N ARG A 851 -2.86 -15.43 17.97
CA ARG A 851 -3.74 -14.39 18.47
C ARG A 851 -3.00 -13.06 18.57
N THR A 852 -3.48 -12.11 17.80
CA THR A 852 -2.88 -10.78 17.66
C THR A 852 -3.90 -9.74 18.09
N VAL A 853 -3.44 -8.72 18.82
CA VAL A 853 -4.25 -7.54 19.15
C VAL A 853 -4.17 -6.55 17.99
N THR A 854 -5.32 -6.15 17.47
CA THR A 854 -5.46 -5.03 16.54
C THR A 854 -5.88 -3.77 17.30
N GLY A 855 -5.25 -2.63 17.00
CA GLY A 855 -5.51 -1.39 17.72
C GLY A 855 -4.78 -1.29 19.06
N ILE A 856 -5.07 -0.25 19.84
CA ILE A 856 -4.56 -0.09 21.21
C ILE A 856 -5.61 -0.63 22.19
N GLN A 857 -5.29 -1.74 22.87
CA GLN A 857 -6.21 -2.32 23.86
C GLN A 857 -6.17 -1.54 25.19
N ARG A 858 -7.25 -0.80 25.49
CA ARG A 858 -7.45 -0.10 26.77
C ARG A 858 -8.39 -0.82 27.73
N ASP A 859 -9.32 -1.63 27.20
CA ASP A 859 -10.35 -2.36 27.96
C ASP A 859 -10.11 -3.88 27.88
N SER A 860 -10.23 -4.55 29.03
CA SER A 860 -10.08 -6.00 29.20
C SER A 860 -11.42 -6.76 29.20
N SER A 861 -12.55 -6.06 29.00
CA SER A 861 -13.86 -6.69 28.91
C SER A 861 -13.93 -7.69 27.75
N ALA A 862 -14.74 -8.75 27.90
CA ALA A 862 -14.93 -9.76 26.85
C ALA A 862 -15.40 -9.15 25.51
N ALA A 863 -16.23 -8.11 25.55
CA ALA A 863 -16.69 -7.41 24.36
C ALA A 863 -15.61 -6.54 23.70
N ALA A 864 -14.62 -6.04 24.47
CA ALA A 864 -13.46 -5.38 23.91
C ALA A 864 -12.49 -6.38 23.27
N LEU A 865 -12.23 -7.50 23.95
CA LEU A 865 -11.39 -8.60 23.46
C LEU A 865 -11.91 -9.20 22.15
N ASP A 866 -13.21 -9.46 22.04
CA ASP A 866 -13.84 -9.99 20.83
C ASP A 866 -13.70 -9.06 19.62
N ARG A 867 -13.56 -7.74 19.86
CA ARG A 867 -13.37 -6.74 18.81
C ARG A 867 -11.90 -6.54 18.42
N SER A 868 -10.97 -6.69 19.37
CA SER A 868 -9.56 -6.38 19.16
C SER A 868 -8.70 -7.61 18.86
N ILE A 869 -9.14 -8.82 19.16
CA ILE A 869 -8.36 -10.03 18.91
C ILE A 869 -8.66 -10.61 17.53
N LYS A 870 -7.59 -10.88 16.76
CA LYS A 870 -7.64 -11.60 15.48
C LYS A 870 -6.67 -12.78 15.47
N TYR A 871 -6.81 -13.64 14.45
CA TYR A 871 -5.86 -14.72 14.12
C TYR A 871 -5.63 -15.77 15.21
N VAL A 872 -6.66 -16.08 16.01
CA VAL A 872 -6.63 -17.23 16.94
C VAL A 872 -6.33 -18.50 16.16
N VAL A 873 -5.42 -19.34 16.66
CA VAL A 873 -4.99 -20.56 15.95
C VAL A 873 -6.13 -21.57 15.89
N PHE A 874 -6.78 -21.85 17.02
CA PHE A 874 -7.86 -22.83 17.10
C PHE A 874 -9.18 -22.17 17.48
N THR A 875 -9.91 -21.67 16.48
CA THR A 875 -11.26 -21.15 16.69
C THR A 875 -12.21 -22.25 17.18
N PRO A 876 -13.28 -21.91 17.91
CA PRO A 876 -14.28 -22.91 18.34
C PRO A 876 -14.82 -23.77 17.20
N ALA A 877 -15.16 -23.16 16.07
CA ALA A 877 -15.66 -23.86 14.88
C ALA A 877 -14.64 -24.86 14.32
N LEU A 878 -13.37 -24.46 14.22
CA LEU A 878 -12.30 -25.35 13.75
C LEU A 878 -12.07 -26.51 14.72
N MET A 879 -12.01 -26.23 16.03
CA MET A 879 -11.85 -27.28 17.05
C MET A 879 -12.97 -28.33 16.97
N ASP A 880 -14.21 -27.90 16.80
CA ASP A 880 -15.35 -28.80 16.77
C ASP A 880 -15.38 -29.66 15.48
N ALA A 881 -15.01 -29.07 14.33
CA ALA A 881 -14.83 -29.81 13.09
C ALA A 881 -13.76 -30.92 13.22
N LEU A 882 -12.61 -30.59 13.82
CA LEU A 882 -11.49 -31.53 13.99
C LEU A 882 -11.77 -32.60 15.06
N LYS A 883 -12.47 -32.25 16.16
CA LYS A 883 -12.96 -33.23 17.14
C LYS A 883 -13.89 -34.24 16.48
N LYS A 884 -14.85 -33.78 15.67
CA LYS A 884 -15.78 -34.65 14.96
C LYS A 884 -15.05 -35.57 13.97
N TYR A 885 -14.07 -35.02 13.25
CA TYR A 885 -13.26 -35.78 12.30
C TYR A 885 -12.45 -36.89 12.98
N THR A 886 -11.73 -36.56 14.06
CA THR A 886 -10.91 -37.53 14.80
C THR A 886 -11.75 -38.55 15.56
N ALA A 887 -12.92 -38.18 16.09
CA ALA A 887 -13.88 -39.12 16.67
C ALA A 887 -14.39 -40.17 15.66
N GLY A 888 -14.44 -39.82 14.36
CA GLY A 888 -14.74 -40.72 13.25
C GLY A 888 -13.56 -41.54 12.73
N GLY A 889 -12.40 -41.46 13.39
CA GLY A 889 -11.17 -42.15 12.99
C GLY A 889 -10.34 -41.45 11.90
N GLY A 890 -10.54 -40.15 11.73
CA GLY A 890 -9.79 -39.31 10.80
C GLY A 890 -8.27 -39.27 11.06
N ARG A 891 -7.50 -38.71 10.12
CA ARG A 891 -6.04 -38.63 10.23
C ARG A 891 -5.59 -37.19 10.05
N LEU A 892 -4.86 -36.65 11.02
CA LEU A 892 -4.56 -35.23 11.07
C LEU A 892 -3.06 -34.95 11.01
N LEU A 893 -2.65 -34.01 10.17
CA LEU A 893 -1.37 -33.33 10.19
C LEU A 893 -1.62 -31.87 10.56
N VAL A 894 -0.90 -31.34 11.55
CA VAL A 894 -0.92 -29.92 11.92
C VAL A 894 0.52 -29.41 11.94
N SER A 895 0.79 -28.28 11.29
CA SER A 895 2.10 -27.62 11.31
C SER A 895 1.99 -26.12 11.47
N GLY A 896 2.71 -25.55 12.43
CA GLY A 896 2.80 -24.10 12.62
C GLY A 896 3.72 -23.73 13.78
N ALA A 897 4.21 -22.49 13.78
CA ALA A 897 5.18 -21.99 14.76
C ALA A 897 4.57 -21.80 16.17
N ASN A 898 3.26 -21.52 16.24
CA ASN A 898 2.57 -21.07 17.46
C ASN A 898 1.36 -21.93 17.86
N ILE A 899 1.35 -23.21 17.46
CA ILE A 899 0.21 -24.12 17.72
C ILE A 899 0.02 -24.48 19.20
N ALA A 900 0.99 -24.22 20.06
CA ALA A 900 0.94 -24.42 21.51
C ALA A 900 0.97 -23.08 22.27
N SER A 901 1.84 -22.14 21.87
CA SER A 901 1.98 -20.84 22.54
C SER A 901 0.69 -20.03 22.51
N ASP A 902 -0.08 -20.06 21.42
CA ASP A 902 -1.30 -19.25 21.25
C ASP A 902 -2.25 -19.30 22.46
N SER A 903 -2.43 -20.48 23.08
CA SER A 903 -3.34 -20.67 24.23
C SER A 903 -2.64 -20.64 25.60
N HIS A 904 -1.30 -20.61 25.65
CA HIS A 904 -0.52 -20.74 26.89
C HIS A 904 0.37 -19.52 27.20
N HIS A 905 0.83 -18.81 26.17
CA HIS A 905 1.80 -17.72 26.24
C HIS A 905 1.39 -16.59 25.29
N PHE A 906 1.11 -15.42 25.84
CA PHE A 906 0.76 -14.24 25.03
C PHE A 906 2.02 -13.46 24.64
N ILE A 907 2.32 -13.44 23.34
CA ILE A 907 3.39 -12.62 22.76
C ILE A 907 3.00 -11.13 22.76
N TYR A 908 1.71 -10.85 22.55
CA TYR A 908 1.13 -9.51 22.60
C TYR A 908 0.61 -9.20 24.00
N ASP A 909 0.66 -7.92 24.40
CA ASP A 909 0.05 -7.45 25.66
C ASP A 909 -1.49 -7.55 25.58
N ILE A 910 -2.00 -8.75 25.85
CA ILE A 910 -3.42 -9.08 25.87
C ILE A 910 -3.89 -9.04 27.32
N LYS A 911 -4.72 -8.05 27.63
CA LYS A 911 -5.32 -7.91 28.96
C LYS A 911 -6.52 -8.83 29.08
N THR A 912 -6.35 -9.99 29.72
CA THR A 912 -7.42 -10.98 29.95
C THR A 912 -7.84 -11.05 31.42
N ASP A 913 -9.13 -11.28 31.68
CA ASP A 913 -9.63 -11.65 33.00
C ASP A 913 -9.53 -13.19 33.27
N PRO A 914 -9.73 -13.66 34.52
CA PRO A 914 -9.73 -15.09 34.83
C PRO A 914 -10.83 -15.89 34.12
N GLU A 915 -11.96 -15.27 33.79
CA GLU A 915 -13.08 -15.93 33.10
C GLU A 915 -12.73 -16.24 31.65
N TYR A 916 -12.00 -15.36 30.97
CA TYR A 916 -11.48 -15.57 29.63
C TYR A 916 -10.53 -16.77 29.60
N ARG A 917 -9.61 -16.86 30.57
CA ARG A 917 -8.72 -18.04 30.69
C ARG A 917 -9.52 -19.33 30.84
N ARG A 918 -10.56 -19.33 31.68
CA ARG A 918 -11.40 -20.50 31.94
C ARG A 918 -12.29 -20.88 30.75
N LYS A 919 -12.88 -19.92 30.05
CA LYS A 919 -13.89 -20.13 28.99
C LYS A 919 -13.30 -20.28 27.59
N VAL A 920 -12.13 -19.69 27.33
CA VAL A 920 -11.51 -19.64 25.99
C VAL A 920 -10.23 -20.48 25.98
N LEU A 921 -9.25 -20.13 26.82
CA LEU A 921 -7.95 -20.81 26.80
C LEU A 921 -8.04 -22.26 27.27
N GLN A 922 -8.75 -22.54 28.37
CA GLN A 922 -8.79 -23.89 28.92
C GLN A 922 -9.38 -24.93 27.94
N PRO A 923 -10.45 -24.62 27.18
CA PRO A 923 -10.88 -25.46 26.06
C PRO A 923 -9.85 -25.65 24.94
N GLU A 924 -9.11 -24.60 24.55
CA GLU A 924 -8.02 -24.68 23.56
C GLU A 924 -6.88 -25.60 24.05
N ILE A 925 -6.47 -25.44 25.31
CA ILE A 925 -5.45 -26.26 25.98
C ILE A 925 -5.90 -27.73 26.03
N ALA A 926 -7.15 -27.98 26.43
CA ALA A 926 -7.70 -29.32 26.47
C ALA A 926 -7.77 -29.93 25.06
N PHE A 927 -8.17 -29.16 24.04
CA PHE A 927 -8.19 -29.60 22.66
C PHE A 927 -6.81 -30.02 22.16
N ALA A 928 -5.76 -29.23 22.43
CA ALA A 928 -4.39 -29.57 22.08
C ALA A 928 -3.95 -30.91 22.70
N ALA A 929 -4.24 -31.13 23.99
CA ALA A 929 -3.88 -32.37 24.68
C ALA A 929 -4.73 -33.57 24.26
N ASP A 930 -6.03 -33.35 24.05
CA ASP A 930 -6.99 -34.44 23.85
C ASP A 930 -7.09 -34.90 22.39
N VAL A 931 -6.98 -33.96 21.46
CA VAL A 931 -7.14 -34.16 20.01
C VAL A 931 -5.80 -34.11 19.29
N LEU A 932 -4.99 -33.07 19.49
CA LEU A 932 -3.71 -32.91 18.80
C LEU A 932 -2.55 -33.65 19.47
N LYS A 933 -2.81 -34.20 20.67
CA LYS A 933 -1.93 -35.08 21.46
C LYS A 933 -0.62 -34.43 21.90
N PHE A 934 -0.61 -33.13 22.13
CA PHE A 934 0.52 -32.44 22.75
C PHE A 934 0.10 -31.50 23.87
N SER A 935 1.05 -31.13 24.71
CA SER A 935 0.95 -30.03 25.67
C SER A 935 2.08 -29.03 25.43
N TYR A 936 1.88 -27.78 25.85
CA TYR A 936 2.89 -26.73 25.71
C TYR A 936 4.14 -27.05 26.54
N MET A 937 5.31 -26.78 25.96
CA MET A 937 6.60 -26.84 26.65
C MET A 937 7.23 -25.46 26.76
N ASN A 938 7.48 -24.83 25.61
CA ASN A 938 8.18 -23.56 25.49
C ASN A 938 7.76 -22.89 24.17
N TYR A 939 7.66 -21.56 24.14
CA TYR A 939 7.34 -20.80 22.93
C TYR A 939 8.58 -20.54 22.06
N ASP A 940 9.76 -20.45 22.69
CA ASP A 940 11.04 -20.20 22.05
C ASP A 940 11.93 -21.45 22.20
N ALA A 941 11.61 -22.48 21.42
CA ALA A 941 12.25 -23.78 21.54
C ALA A 941 13.52 -23.94 20.68
N THR A 942 13.87 -22.96 19.83
CA THR A 942 15.04 -23.01 18.96
C THR A 942 15.47 -21.61 18.52
N VAL A 943 16.77 -21.40 18.38
CA VAL A 943 17.35 -20.15 17.86
C VAL A 943 17.75 -20.30 16.39
N ASN A 944 18.23 -21.48 15.98
CA ASN A 944 18.73 -21.70 14.62
C ASN A 944 17.75 -22.45 13.70
N GLY A 945 16.63 -22.95 14.22
CA GLY A 945 15.59 -23.61 13.43
C GLY A 945 15.95 -24.99 12.89
N LEU A 946 17.03 -25.63 13.35
CA LEU A 946 17.45 -26.95 12.87
C LEU A 946 16.68 -28.07 13.59
N VAL A 947 15.78 -28.73 12.87
CA VAL A 947 15.00 -29.87 13.35
C VAL A 947 15.65 -31.19 12.93
N LYS A 948 15.72 -32.17 13.84
CA LYS A 948 16.15 -33.55 13.57
C LYS A 948 15.07 -34.56 13.92
N THR A 949 14.87 -35.58 13.10
CA THR A 949 14.03 -36.74 13.47
C THR A 949 14.72 -37.59 14.53
N VAL A 950 13.96 -38.21 15.43
CA VAL A 950 14.50 -39.02 16.53
C VAL A 950 13.88 -40.40 16.60
N ASP A 951 14.58 -41.32 17.27
CA ASP A 951 14.08 -42.65 17.58
C ASP A 951 12.74 -42.57 18.31
N ASN A 952 11.75 -43.28 17.78
CA ASN A 952 10.38 -43.27 18.26
C ASN A 952 9.75 -44.65 18.10
N LYS A 953 8.74 -44.93 18.93
CA LYS A 953 8.04 -46.23 18.96
C LYS A 953 7.22 -46.56 17.70
N PHE A 954 7.08 -45.61 16.77
CA PHE A 954 6.33 -45.78 15.54
C PHE A 954 7.22 -46.04 14.32
N ASN A 955 8.55 -46.11 14.51
CA ASN A 955 9.53 -46.28 13.45
C ASN A 955 9.42 -45.24 12.31
N ILE A 956 8.98 -44.02 12.63
CA ILE A 956 9.08 -42.89 11.69
C ILE A 956 10.56 -42.64 11.41
N ARG A 957 10.92 -42.47 10.13
CA ARG A 957 12.30 -42.46 9.59
C ARG A 957 13.30 -41.70 10.49
N ARG A 958 14.50 -42.27 10.62
CA ARG A 958 15.63 -41.77 11.42
C ARG A 958 16.53 -40.82 10.60
N ASP A 959 17.34 -40.04 11.31
CA ASP A 959 18.49 -39.27 10.78
C ASP A 959 18.19 -38.26 9.65
N SER A 960 16.97 -37.73 9.59
CA SER A 960 16.60 -36.63 8.70
C SER A 960 16.71 -35.28 9.42
N TYR A 961 17.16 -34.27 8.69
CA TYR A 961 17.33 -32.91 9.17
C TYR A 961 16.53 -31.92 8.33
N TYR A 962 15.90 -30.95 8.98
CA TYR A 962 15.12 -29.89 8.35
C TYR A 962 15.54 -28.55 8.94
N ASN A 963 15.71 -27.54 8.09
CA ASN A 963 16.04 -26.17 8.49
C ASN A 963 14.82 -25.30 8.26
N ILE A 964 14.40 -24.61 9.31
CA ILE A 964 13.35 -23.58 9.25
C ILE A 964 14.03 -22.25 8.92
N ASN A 965 13.38 -21.42 8.11
CA ASN A 965 13.84 -20.06 7.88
C ASN A 965 13.60 -19.20 9.12
N THR A 966 14.64 -18.95 9.92
CA THR A 966 14.55 -18.12 11.15
C THR A 966 14.99 -16.68 10.96
N ARG A 967 15.39 -16.30 9.73
CA ARG A 967 15.88 -14.96 9.42
C ARG A 967 15.05 -14.29 8.33
N PRO A 968 14.91 -12.95 8.36
CA PRO A 968 14.26 -12.22 7.28
C PRO A 968 14.92 -12.54 5.93
N GLY A 969 14.12 -12.86 4.93
CA GLY A 969 14.58 -13.16 3.57
C GLY A 969 13.51 -12.83 2.54
N LYS A 970 13.89 -12.77 1.26
CA LYS A 970 13.01 -12.36 0.16
C LYS A 970 11.99 -13.43 -0.26
N ASP A 971 12.25 -14.70 0.07
CA ASP A 971 11.53 -15.85 -0.48
C ASP A 971 10.51 -16.46 0.50
N VAL A 972 10.82 -16.43 1.80
CA VAL A 972 10.05 -17.06 2.87
C VAL A 972 10.03 -16.15 4.10
N TYR A 973 8.89 -16.06 4.78
CA TYR A 973 8.80 -15.31 6.03
C TYR A 973 9.70 -15.93 7.10
N SER A 974 10.19 -15.13 8.04
CA SER A 974 11.00 -15.60 9.17
C SER A 974 10.13 -16.20 10.26
N VAL A 975 10.58 -17.31 10.86
CA VAL A 975 10.06 -17.90 12.09
C VAL A 975 11.06 -17.63 13.19
N GLU A 976 10.88 -16.52 13.91
CA GLU A 976 11.82 -16.03 14.92
C GLU A 976 11.83 -16.91 16.17
N ALA A 977 10.66 -17.41 16.55
CA ALA A 977 10.45 -18.39 17.60
C ALA A 977 9.50 -19.49 17.12
N ALA A 978 9.69 -20.70 17.64
CA ALA A 978 8.89 -21.87 17.30
C ALA A 978 8.59 -22.72 18.54
N ASP A 979 7.38 -23.28 18.59
CA ASP A 979 6.90 -24.02 19.75
C ASP A 979 7.63 -25.33 20.01
N GLY A 980 7.88 -25.57 21.29
CA GLY A 980 8.23 -26.86 21.87
C GLY A 980 6.99 -27.59 22.36
N LEU A 981 6.89 -28.87 22.03
CA LEU A 981 5.71 -29.71 22.28
C LEU A 981 6.05 -30.89 23.20
N VAL A 982 5.27 -31.08 24.26
CA VAL A 982 5.32 -32.30 25.10
C VAL A 982 4.33 -33.32 24.57
N PRO A 983 4.72 -34.59 24.34
CA PRO A 983 3.76 -35.64 23.99
C PRO A 983 2.70 -35.82 25.09
N ALA A 984 1.42 -35.74 24.73
CA ALA A 984 0.32 -36.01 25.64
C ALA A 984 -0.25 -37.42 25.41
N LYS A 985 -0.75 -38.05 26.48
CA LYS A 985 -1.31 -39.42 26.44
C LYS A 985 -0.29 -40.42 25.86
N ASN A 986 -0.73 -41.35 25.02
CA ASN A 986 0.12 -42.37 24.39
C ASN A 986 0.82 -41.86 23.11
N ALA A 987 1.03 -40.55 22.95
CA ALA A 987 1.84 -40.01 21.86
C ALA A 987 3.35 -40.24 22.06
N ALA A 988 4.17 -39.84 21.09
CA ALA A 988 5.62 -39.85 21.21
C ALA A 988 6.24 -38.68 20.44
N THR A 989 7.38 -38.17 20.92
CA THR A 989 8.21 -37.22 20.17
C THR A 989 8.77 -37.91 18.93
N ILE A 990 8.71 -37.23 17.78
CA ILE A 990 9.21 -37.73 16.49
C ILE A 990 10.33 -36.88 15.92
N CYS A 991 10.41 -35.61 16.31
CA CYS A 991 11.49 -34.72 15.97
C CYS A 991 11.80 -33.76 17.12
N ARG A 992 13.04 -33.27 17.16
CA ARG A 992 13.56 -32.33 18.16
C ARG A 992 14.28 -31.18 17.46
N TYR A 993 14.26 -30.01 18.08
CA TYR A 993 15.21 -28.95 17.73
C TYR A 993 16.61 -29.39 18.15
N SER A 994 17.59 -29.23 17.27
CA SER A 994 18.92 -29.82 17.43
C SER A 994 19.78 -29.07 18.43
N ASP A 995 19.55 -27.76 18.56
CA ASP A 995 20.24 -26.84 19.46
C ASP A 995 19.76 -26.97 20.91
N SER A 996 18.45 -27.04 21.14
CA SER A 996 17.87 -27.13 22.50
C SER A 996 17.54 -28.56 22.94
N ASN A 997 17.47 -29.50 21.99
CA ASN A 997 16.93 -30.85 22.18
C ASN A 997 15.46 -30.88 22.66
N ILE A 998 14.74 -29.75 22.59
CA ILE A 998 13.30 -29.66 22.86
C ILE A 998 12.53 -30.39 21.76
N SER A 999 11.41 -31.03 22.12
CA SER A 999 10.56 -31.75 21.19
C SER A 999 9.87 -30.80 20.22
N ALA A 1000 10.15 -30.94 18.92
CA ALA A 1000 9.64 -30.10 17.83
C ALA A 1000 8.40 -30.71 17.15
N GLY A 1001 8.10 -31.98 17.42
CA GLY A 1001 6.96 -32.65 16.82
C GLY A 1001 6.57 -33.93 17.56
N VAL A 1002 5.28 -34.19 17.56
CA VAL A 1002 4.63 -35.28 18.28
C VAL A 1002 3.75 -36.08 17.33
N ALA A 1003 3.81 -37.40 17.41
CA ALA A 1003 2.89 -38.29 16.70
C ALA A 1003 2.07 -39.16 17.66
N TYR A 1004 0.89 -39.55 17.20
CA TYR A 1004 -0.01 -40.47 17.85
C TYR A 1004 -0.54 -41.51 16.87
N LYS A 1005 -0.43 -42.79 17.25
CA LYS A 1005 -1.03 -43.94 16.54
C LYS A 1005 -1.94 -44.69 17.52
N GLY A 1006 -3.22 -44.35 17.51
CA GLY A 1006 -4.25 -45.00 18.31
C GLY A 1006 -5.01 -46.07 17.52
N LYS A 1007 -5.95 -46.75 18.22
CA LYS A 1007 -6.97 -47.59 17.56
C LYS A 1007 -8.14 -46.76 17.03
N ASP A 1008 -8.31 -45.58 17.60
CA ASP A 1008 -9.31 -44.59 17.28
C ASP A 1008 -8.89 -43.76 16.07
N TYR A 1009 -7.74 -43.08 16.12
CA TYR A 1009 -7.25 -42.22 15.04
C TYR A 1009 -5.72 -42.05 15.04
N ARG A 1010 -5.21 -41.28 14.07
CA ARG A 1010 -3.78 -40.91 13.99
C ARG A 1010 -3.62 -39.39 13.86
N CYS A 1011 -2.57 -38.86 14.49
CA CYS A 1011 -2.28 -37.43 14.47
C CYS A 1011 -0.77 -37.19 14.45
N VAL A 1012 -0.36 -36.16 13.72
CA VAL A 1012 0.98 -35.57 13.76
C VAL A 1012 0.82 -34.08 14.01
N SER A 1013 1.56 -33.56 14.99
CA SER A 1013 1.60 -32.14 15.34
C SER A 1013 3.05 -31.67 15.32
N LEU A 1014 3.36 -30.69 14.48
CA LEU A 1014 4.68 -30.09 14.31
C LEU A 1014 4.66 -28.66 14.83
N GLY A 1015 5.56 -28.33 15.75
CA GLY A 1015 5.74 -26.99 16.34
C GLY A 1015 6.45 -26.01 15.41
N PHE A 1016 6.50 -26.31 14.12
CA PHE A 1016 7.08 -25.48 13.08
C PHE A 1016 6.27 -25.60 11.77
N PRO A 1017 6.24 -24.56 10.93
CA PRO A 1017 5.56 -24.62 9.63
C PRO A 1017 6.37 -25.43 8.60
N ILE A 1018 5.71 -26.31 7.84
CA ILE A 1018 6.35 -27.06 6.75
C ILE A 1018 6.69 -26.11 5.60
N GLU A 1019 5.79 -25.18 5.31
CA GLU A 1019 5.99 -24.13 4.34
C GLU A 1019 7.14 -23.20 4.71
N ALA A 1020 7.66 -23.17 5.95
CA ALA A 1020 8.80 -22.32 6.31
C ALA A 1020 10.17 -23.01 6.13
N LEU A 1021 10.20 -24.25 5.58
CA LEU A 1021 11.46 -24.99 5.39
C LEU A 1021 12.31 -24.44 4.24
N THR A 1022 13.63 -24.56 4.37
CA THR A 1022 14.56 -23.88 3.45
C THR A 1022 14.75 -24.53 2.08
N SER A 1023 14.03 -25.61 1.76
CA SER A 1023 14.07 -26.17 0.40
C SER A 1023 12.88 -27.07 0.08
N THR A 1024 12.52 -27.13 -1.20
CA THR A 1024 11.50 -28.06 -1.73
C THR A 1024 11.76 -29.52 -1.35
N LYS A 1025 13.02 -29.97 -1.38
CA LYS A 1025 13.38 -31.34 -1.03
C LYS A 1025 13.03 -31.70 0.41
N GLN A 1026 13.21 -30.75 1.34
CA GLN A 1026 12.85 -30.92 2.74
C GLN A 1026 11.34 -31.01 2.92
N ILE A 1027 10.58 -30.13 2.24
CA ILE A 1027 9.11 -30.12 2.24
C ILE A 1027 8.56 -31.45 1.70
N ASP A 1028 9.02 -31.87 0.53
CA ASP A 1028 8.61 -33.15 -0.09
C ASP A 1028 8.90 -34.34 0.84
N HIS A 1029 10.09 -34.36 1.45
CA HIS A 1029 10.50 -35.46 2.31
C HIS A 1029 9.69 -35.52 3.60
N ILE A 1030 9.49 -34.40 4.29
CA ILE A 1030 8.72 -34.38 5.53
C ILE A 1030 7.25 -34.69 5.28
N MET A 1031 6.64 -34.09 4.25
CA MET A 1031 5.24 -34.33 3.89
C MET A 1031 5.00 -35.80 3.55
N GLY A 1032 5.83 -36.38 2.65
CA GLY A 1032 5.74 -37.80 2.31
C GLY A 1032 5.91 -38.71 3.53
N THR A 1033 6.84 -38.39 4.43
CA THR A 1033 7.05 -39.17 5.66
C THR A 1033 5.85 -39.12 6.60
N MET A 1034 5.24 -37.94 6.78
CA MET A 1034 4.05 -37.79 7.64
C MET A 1034 2.83 -38.47 7.04
N LEU A 1035 2.60 -38.35 5.72
CA LEU A 1035 1.52 -39.04 5.03
C LEU A 1035 1.67 -40.56 5.09
N ASP A 1036 2.89 -41.08 4.94
CA ASP A 1036 3.17 -42.50 5.10
C ASP A 1036 2.80 -43.00 6.50
N PHE A 1037 3.17 -42.28 7.56
CA PHE A 1037 2.78 -42.62 8.92
C PHE A 1037 1.26 -42.59 9.14
N LEU A 1038 0.58 -41.59 8.57
CA LEU A 1038 -0.87 -41.43 8.74
C LEU A 1038 -1.64 -42.50 7.96
N LEU A 1039 -1.30 -42.73 6.69
CA LEU A 1039 -2.14 -43.47 5.74
C LEU A 1039 -1.74 -44.94 5.55
N LYS A 1040 -0.48 -45.31 5.78
CA LYS A 1040 0.00 -46.70 5.63
C LYS A 1040 -0.03 -47.42 6.98
N ASP A 1041 -0.37 -48.71 6.98
CA ASP A 1041 -0.53 -49.49 8.21
C ASP A 1041 0.78 -49.92 8.88
#